data_AF-W7BEU0-F1
#
_entry.id   AF-W7BEU0-F1
#
_cell.length_a   1.000
_cell.length_b   1.000
_cell.length_c   1.000
_cell.angle_alpha   90.00
_cell.angle_beta   90.00
_cell.angle_gamma   90.00
#
_symmetry.space_group_name_H-M   'P 1'
#
loop_
_entity.id
_entity.type
_entity.pdbx_description
1 polymer ?
#
loop_
_entity_poly.entity_id
_entity_poly.type
_entity_poly.pdbx_seq_one_letter_code
_entity_poly.pdbx_strand_id
1 'polypeptide(L)'
;MKTWLKKGLLVWLAFALVISTLPAFGPRAEEIKGDMAPTLKTTAEAKPVEVVEERTENEIVYDNQDGSFTKEIYMEPIHVKEDGEWEPISNDVTKTTKIIEPERTEIQAAFLPTMEQGKYSVFGEGNQAVTFSLVSASGENGTMAVQKAIAKTEANEIRYSNVFPKIDLRNLTFNTSVKEDIVLHEYTGYNMYTFQVNTLLAVKKIADGSIVFEDTTGNVRYTLPKPVMTDSKIHPDTGNATESDNVDFELKKMNDTTYEIILTADEAWLKDTDRVYPIYIDPSVQLKKVVDAGISSVTPTTNYSGSKLWDAALNQYVLKVGRYDDTTGFNYAYIKPETSSLANATIESAMFKAYAVWHHSSTAKNPVKLEEVTGDWTTTGVTWNNRPTTFNVGSVDIGRNQWASFDVTSSVRAWTTGARPNKGFMMHTVNQQDHWKKFTATETGTNVPYLEVTYTYDKPEKAMIKTVSNGVGTGTGAMNLTWDKVPGATGYKVIIGNGYNYEQFAVGNVTSWTTKGKGIFPTKAEIDKGLYTFHKDGKGTEFANDPRALYENGFKAGSTFGLRNQTKYIVRILAIYPGGDGPTSDITDAYMPPEATPAKPEKSTIQSYSSGAGTETGYMDISWQTVPGAVDYKIVIGNGYNYEYFNTGNVTNWSTKGKKIFPTQEEIDNGLYKFHKDGTGEEFANDPRALYENGYQAGSTFGLRDQEKYIVRILAVYPWGDGPTSDITNSYMPLATPVPPTGEAYANSKGTNSGYVTLTWDEVEGADGYKVTIFDGKKNVYFDAGEALSWTTKGVGIWPTQQAVENGSWDIRTDGTGVELAQDPSQVYKNSNGAYGERKNYWFRVQAYTANGSRADSQISDVFRPIIPEEQVLSEYSSMDEIEEFILVHLKQQGVQAEVGTEEYMQFVLKQLESDADAYLAQREDYVYVCAYLTQYVEEKKMKIETEENYSELIDPDIEQQREQDMNAAKMEENQKISPFSLVEEGPIENNGLDESASMESVIEKYAEYDKQISDAKDAELEAYLDERDELFPDGAPVVRASISGIQHVKQKHNHWCGPANLTQALSFHASKIRYSYNTTKGQDNFGQLMGYNKKIGQTTSAQMAKQMNMNKKFFKFTSTPYVTATIKEFGSGAANKIRTRLDGVLAKKSNAPMVLVHQLYLSTYPKETDGRYGHYLTVGAVQKYGSQYQARIYNTDRNRYMVSWENIGTGTGQNNTLTKAMYQKNLSSSNPVFVY
;
A
#
# COMPACT_ATOMS: atom_id res chain seq x y z
N MET A 1 -39.93 64.75 37.49
CA MET A 1 -38.89 63.78 37.90
C MET A 1 -39.42 62.90 39.03
N LYS A 2 -39.72 61.63 38.76
CA LYS A 2 -40.21 60.66 39.76
C LYS A 2 -39.35 59.39 39.69
N THR A 3 -38.72 59.05 40.81
CA THR A 3 -38.20 57.74 41.31
C THR A 3 -37.52 56.69 40.40
N TRP A 4 -37.67 56.69 39.08
CA TRP A 4 -37.09 55.68 38.18
C TRP A 4 -35.63 55.95 37.79
N LEU A 5 -35.22 57.23 37.73
CA LEU A 5 -33.83 57.65 37.41
C LEU A 5 -32.81 57.42 38.55
N LYS A 6 -33.24 57.17 39.80
CA LYS A 6 -32.34 56.97 40.95
C LYS A 6 -31.91 55.51 41.17
N LYS A 7 -32.66 54.52 40.66
CA LYS A 7 -32.27 53.09 40.77
C LYS A 7 -31.29 52.65 39.66
N GLY A 8 -31.39 53.22 38.46
CA GLY A 8 -30.46 52.95 37.36
C GLY A 8 -29.02 53.43 37.62
N LEU A 9 -28.86 54.56 38.32
CA LEU A 9 -27.54 55.11 38.65
C LEU A 9 -26.78 54.28 39.70
N LEU A 10 -27.50 53.62 40.62
CA LEU A 10 -26.91 52.77 41.66
C LEU A 10 -26.43 51.42 41.11
N VAL A 11 -27.14 50.85 40.13
CA VAL A 11 -26.74 49.60 39.46
C VAL A 11 -25.50 49.83 38.57
N TRP A 12 -25.38 51.00 37.94
CA TRP A 12 -24.19 51.38 37.17
C TRP A 12 -22.95 51.60 38.03
N LEU A 13 -23.10 52.20 39.22
CA LEU A 13 -21.99 52.41 40.17
C LEU A 13 -21.47 51.11 40.79
N ALA A 14 -22.33 50.12 41.01
CA ALA A 14 -21.92 48.79 41.49
C ALA A 14 -21.17 47.99 40.40
N PHE A 15 -21.55 48.15 39.13
CA PHE A 15 -20.89 47.48 38.00
C PHE A 15 -19.51 48.08 37.69
N ALA A 16 -19.33 49.39 37.88
CA ALA A 16 -18.04 50.06 37.69
C ALA A 16 -17.00 49.71 38.78
N LEU A 17 -17.44 49.38 40.01
CA LEU A 17 -16.53 49.03 41.12
C LEU A 17 -15.90 47.64 40.96
N VAL A 18 -16.61 46.67 40.37
CA VAL A 18 -16.10 45.31 40.14
C VAL A 18 -15.04 45.24 39.03
N ILE A 19 -15.05 46.17 38.08
CA ILE A 19 -14.06 46.21 36.98
C ILE A 19 -12.72 46.82 37.46
N SER A 20 -12.68 47.45 38.64
CA SER A 20 -11.48 48.11 39.18
C SER A 20 -10.51 47.19 39.96
N THR A 21 -10.85 45.90 40.14
CA THR A 21 -10.05 44.94 40.92
C THR A 21 -9.24 43.93 40.09
N LEU A 22 -9.17 44.09 38.76
CA LEU A 22 -8.26 43.28 37.93
C LEU A 22 -6.93 44.04 37.71
N PRO A 23 -5.77 43.41 37.97
CA PRO A 23 -4.47 44.09 37.90
C PRO A 23 -4.14 44.56 36.48
N ALA A 24 -3.65 45.80 36.40
CA ALA A 24 -3.23 46.47 35.19
C ALA A 24 -1.94 45.87 34.62
N PHE A 25 -1.98 45.37 33.38
CA PHE A 25 -0.78 45.22 32.56
C PHE A 25 -0.66 46.44 31.65
N GLY A 26 0.18 47.39 32.07
CA GLY A 26 0.54 48.57 31.30
C GLY A 26 1.55 48.28 30.18
N PRO A 27 1.60 49.12 29.14
CA PRO A 27 2.38 48.89 27.93
C PRO A 27 3.86 49.26 28.15
N ARG A 28 4.78 48.58 27.46
CA ARG A 28 6.16 49.04 27.28
C ARG A 28 6.50 49.05 25.79
N ALA A 29 6.84 50.23 25.30
CA ALA A 29 7.28 50.49 23.94
C ALA A 29 8.73 50.02 23.68
N GLU A 30 8.92 49.62 22.42
CA GLU A 30 10.09 49.35 21.57
C GLU A 30 11.53 49.54 22.08
N GLU A 31 12.38 48.56 21.68
CA GLU A 31 13.69 48.83 21.10
C GLU A 31 13.97 47.85 19.93
N ILE A 32 14.45 48.40 18.81
CA ILE A 32 14.68 47.74 17.51
C ILE A 32 16.06 47.08 17.45
N LYS A 33 16.15 45.90 16.81
CA LYS A 33 17.30 45.30 16.06
C LYS A 33 16.88 43.85 15.72
N GLY A 34 17.00 43.25 14.53
CA GLY A 34 17.54 43.54 13.20
C GLY A 34 17.32 42.23 12.40
N ASP A 35 17.28 42.31 11.07
CA ASP A 35 16.95 41.27 10.09
C ASP A 35 17.23 39.80 10.46
N MET A 36 16.23 38.92 10.28
CA MET A 36 16.37 37.52 9.82
C MET A 36 14.99 36.90 9.47
N ALA A 37 14.98 36.06 8.43
CA ALA A 37 13.85 35.46 7.69
C ALA A 37 12.67 34.89 8.52
N PRO A 38 11.44 34.80 7.97
CA PRO A 38 10.27 34.34 8.71
C PRO A 38 10.33 32.83 8.97
N THR A 39 10.63 32.45 10.22
CA THR A 39 10.30 31.13 10.76
C THR A 39 8.87 31.16 11.29
N LEU A 40 8.03 30.28 10.73
CA LEU A 40 6.69 29.95 11.21
C LEU A 40 6.76 29.59 12.69
N LYS A 41 6.17 30.42 13.55
CA LYS A 41 5.88 30.04 14.94
C LYS A 41 4.72 29.05 14.92
N THR A 42 4.99 27.85 15.41
CA THR A 42 4.02 26.83 15.80
C THR A 42 2.93 27.45 16.66
N THR A 43 1.68 27.27 16.23
CA THR A 43 0.46 27.65 16.94
C THR A 43 0.38 26.94 18.29
N ALA A 44 0.00 27.67 19.33
CA ALA A 44 -0.46 27.08 20.58
C ALA A 44 -1.67 26.18 20.28
N GLU A 45 -1.74 24.99 20.90
CA GLU A 45 -2.86 24.04 20.77
C GLU A 45 -4.19 24.77 21.00
N ALA A 46 -4.94 24.98 19.93
CA ALA A 46 -6.29 25.48 20.02
C ALA A 46 -7.18 24.38 20.62
N LYS A 47 -8.08 24.75 21.54
CA LYS A 47 -8.96 23.77 22.18
C LYS A 47 -10.02 23.28 21.18
N PRO A 48 -10.38 21.98 21.18
CA PRO A 48 -11.49 21.49 20.37
C PRO A 48 -12.78 22.28 20.62
N VAL A 49 -13.55 22.54 19.57
CA VAL A 49 -14.83 23.25 19.62
C VAL A 49 -15.92 22.33 19.10
N GLU A 50 -16.99 22.16 19.87
CA GLU A 50 -18.15 21.38 19.44
C GLU A 50 -18.81 22.02 18.21
N VAL A 51 -19.12 21.18 17.21
CA VAL A 51 -19.88 21.55 16.01
C VAL A 51 -21.34 21.23 16.25
N VAL A 52 -22.08 22.16 16.85
CA VAL A 52 -23.47 21.95 17.31
C VAL A 52 -24.40 21.56 16.15
N GLU A 53 -24.14 22.07 14.95
CA GLU A 53 -24.90 21.75 13.74
C GLU A 53 -24.77 20.28 13.29
N GLU A 54 -23.75 19.57 13.77
CA GLU A 54 -23.49 18.15 13.47
C GLU A 54 -24.00 17.20 14.57
N ARG A 55 -24.75 17.71 15.57
CA ARG A 55 -25.41 16.85 16.56
C ARG A 55 -26.38 15.88 15.90
N THR A 56 -26.41 14.66 16.42
CA THR A 56 -27.42 13.65 16.06
C THR A 56 -28.05 13.05 17.31
N GLU A 57 -29.02 12.14 17.15
CA GLU A 57 -29.61 11.37 18.26
C GLU A 57 -28.52 10.73 19.15
N ASN A 58 -27.39 10.27 18.57
CA ASN A 58 -26.37 9.44 19.24
C ASN A 58 -24.94 10.00 19.18
N GLU A 59 -24.70 11.14 18.53
CA GLU A 59 -23.33 11.62 18.24
C GLU A 59 -23.11 13.08 18.63
N ILE A 60 -21.88 13.36 19.10
CA ILE A 60 -21.32 14.72 19.27
C ILE A 60 -20.04 14.81 18.44
N VAL A 61 -19.82 15.94 17.75
CA VAL A 61 -18.63 16.17 16.92
C VAL A 61 -17.89 17.42 17.39
N TYR A 62 -16.57 17.34 17.48
CA TYR A 62 -15.67 18.43 17.82
C TYR A 62 -14.69 18.68 16.66
N ASP A 63 -14.50 19.96 16.28
CA ASP A 63 -13.43 20.42 15.41
C ASP A 63 -12.18 20.69 16.26
N ASN A 64 -11.10 19.94 15.99
CA ASN A 64 -9.83 20.06 16.72
C ASN A 64 -8.99 21.27 16.26
N GLN A 65 -9.46 22.02 15.25
CA GLN A 65 -8.82 23.20 14.66
C GLN A 65 -7.46 22.95 14.00
N ASP A 66 -7.13 21.69 13.73
CA ASP A 66 -5.92 21.25 13.02
C ASP A 66 -6.22 20.49 11.71
N GLY A 67 -7.50 20.39 11.34
CA GLY A 67 -7.99 19.63 10.19
C GLY A 67 -8.48 18.22 10.52
N SER A 68 -8.37 17.80 11.78
CA SER A 68 -9.02 16.59 12.32
C SER A 68 -10.31 16.92 13.08
N PHE A 69 -11.17 15.92 13.19
CA PHE A 69 -12.40 15.97 13.98
C PHE A 69 -12.39 14.85 15.02
N THR A 70 -12.99 15.09 16.17
CA THR A 70 -13.25 14.07 17.19
C THR A 70 -14.75 13.85 17.32
N LYS A 71 -15.21 12.62 17.14
CA LYS A 71 -16.61 12.22 17.29
C LYS A 71 -16.78 11.30 18.50
N GLU A 72 -17.78 11.58 19.33
CA GLU A 72 -18.26 10.67 20.37
C GLU A 72 -19.53 9.98 19.91
N ILE A 73 -19.57 8.65 19.96
CA ILE A 73 -20.69 7.81 19.49
C ILE A 73 -21.25 7.02 20.67
N TYR A 74 -22.53 7.23 20.96
CA TYR A 74 -23.27 6.61 22.06
C TYR A 74 -24.24 5.54 21.55
N MET A 75 -24.48 4.49 22.35
CA MET A 75 -25.34 3.37 21.92
C MET A 75 -26.83 3.65 22.09
N GLU A 76 -27.21 4.53 23.01
CA GLU A 76 -28.58 5.06 23.15
C GLU A 76 -28.61 6.54 22.81
N PRO A 77 -29.81 7.07 22.51
CA PRO A 77 -29.97 8.50 22.27
C PRO A 77 -29.45 9.32 23.45
N ILE A 78 -28.68 10.36 23.14
CA ILE A 78 -28.23 11.39 24.08
C ILE A 78 -28.83 12.77 23.77
N HIS A 79 -29.44 12.91 22.58
CA HIS A 79 -30.22 14.07 22.19
C HIS A 79 -31.63 13.68 21.74
N VAL A 80 -32.58 14.58 21.96
CA VAL A 80 -33.95 14.54 21.40
C VAL A 80 -34.17 15.79 20.56
N LYS A 81 -35.05 15.69 19.55
CA LYS A 81 -35.31 16.81 18.63
C LYS A 81 -36.47 17.67 19.12
N GLU A 82 -36.22 18.92 19.46
CA GLU A 82 -37.20 19.92 19.86
C GLU A 82 -37.18 21.12 18.90
N ASP A 83 -38.35 21.55 18.39
CA ASP A 83 -38.49 22.66 17.44
C ASP A 83 -37.56 22.63 16.20
N GLY A 84 -37.05 21.45 15.84
CA GLY A 84 -36.15 21.25 14.71
C GLY A 84 -34.66 21.15 15.09
N GLU A 85 -34.31 21.41 16.34
CA GLU A 85 -32.94 21.42 16.88
C GLU A 85 -32.70 20.21 17.80
N TRP A 86 -31.44 19.78 17.92
CA TRP A 86 -31.04 18.67 18.81
C TRP A 86 -30.65 19.17 20.20
N GLU A 87 -31.42 18.77 21.21
CA GLU A 87 -31.23 19.15 22.61
C GLU A 87 -30.85 17.95 23.47
N PRO A 88 -29.95 18.10 24.46
CA PRO A 88 -29.53 17.01 25.34
C PRO A 88 -30.69 16.42 26.14
N ILE A 89 -30.73 15.10 26.23
CA ILE A 89 -31.65 14.36 27.10
C ILE A 89 -31.41 14.73 28.56
N SER A 90 -32.50 14.84 29.32
CA SER A 90 -32.51 15.13 30.74
C SER A 90 -33.56 14.27 31.44
N ASN A 91 -33.07 13.41 32.32
CA ASN A 91 -33.91 12.49 33.10
C ASN A 91 -34.57 13.19 34.31
N ASP A 92 -34.15 14.40 34.65
CA ASP A 92 -34.67 15.16 35.79
C ASP A 92 -36.14 15.51 35.59
N VAL A 93 -36.93 15.50 36.65
CA VAL A 93 -38.37 15.79 36.56
C VAL A 93 -38.69 17.23 36.90
N THR A 94 -39.58 17.82 36.11
CA THR A 94 -40.20 19.11 36.40
C THR A 94 -41.60 18.91 36.95
N LYS A 95 -42.00 19.77 37.88
CA LYS A 95 -43.31 19.70 38.54
C LYS A 95 -44.10 20.97 38.32
N THR A 96 -45.27 20.84 37.71
CA THR A 96 -46.28 21.90 37.61
C THR A 96 -47.43 21.64 38.60
N THR A 97 -48.45 22.51 38.57
CA THR A 97 -49.68 22.30 39.36
C THR A 97 -50.53 21.13 38.87
N LYS A 98 -50.34 20.66 37.64
CA LYS A 98 -51.19 19.64 37.01
C LYS A 98 -50.47 18.33 36.70
N ILE A 99 -49.17 18.40 36.41
CA ILE A 99 -48.37 17.28 35.89
C ILE A 99 -46.96 17.34 36.43
N ILE A 100 -46.34 16.18 36.58
CA ILE A 100 -44.91 15.97 36.78
C ILE A 100 -44.42 15.17 35.58
N GLU A 101 -43.36 15.62 34.91
CA GLU A 101 -42.83 14.98 33.71
C GLU A 101 -41.30 15.12 33.69
N PRO A 102 -40.56 14.15 33.12
CA PRO A 102 -39.14 14.33 32.86
C PRO A 102 -38.92 15.50 31.90
N GLU A 103 -37.81 16.22 32.05
CA GLU A 103 -37.49 17.40 31.25
C GLU A 103 -37.46 17.09 29.76
N ARG A 104 -36.65 16.09 29.37
CA ARG A 104 -36.40 15.73 27.97
C ARG A 104 -36.04 14.25 27.85
N THR A 105 -37.02 13.39 27.57
CA THR A 105 -36.82 11.94 27.37
C THR A 105 -37.59 11.42 26.16
N GLU A 106 -37.14 10.32 25.57
CA GLU A 106 -37.85 9.65 24.47
C GLU A 106 -39.16 9.00 24.95
N ILE A 107 -39.14 8.38 26.14
CA ILE A 107 -40.37 7.88 26.76
C ILE A 107 -41.20 9.07 27.24
N GLN A 108 -42.38 9.23 26.65
CA GLN A 108 -43.33 10.27 27.05
C GLN A 108 -44.05 9.83 28.32
N ALA A 109 -43.47 10.14 29.49
CA ALA A 109 -44.03 9.79 30.78
C ALA A 109 -44.59 11.01 31.50
N ALA A 110 -45.80 10.89 32.04
CA ALA A 110 -46.48 11.94 32.78
C ALA A 110 -47.04 11.38 34.09
N PHE A 111 -46.88 12.11 35.18
CA PHE A 111 -47.34 11.73 36.51
C PHE A 111 -48.23 12.80 37.14
N LEU A 112 -49.19 12.40 37.96
CA LEU A 112 -50.09 13.34 38.64
C LEU A 112 -49.46 13.85 39.95
N PRO A 113 -49.43 15.17 40.21
CA PRO A 113 -48.95 15.70 41.50
C PRO A 113 -49.69 15.14 42.73
N THR A 114 -50.89 14.60 42.53
CA THR A 114 -51.71 13.95 43.55
C THR A 114 -52.36 12.71 42.95
N MET A 115 -52.16 11.56 43.60
CA MET A 115 -52.81 10.31 43.23
C MET A 115 -54.21 10.29 43.83
N GLU A 116 -55.23 10.27 42.97
CA GLU A 116 -56.65 10.19 43.37
C GLU A 116 -57.29 8.96 42.72
N GLN A 117 -58.03 8.17 43.53
CA GLN A 117 -58.62 6.89 43.10
C GLN A 117 -57.59 5.93 42.46
N GLY A 118 -56.32 6.03 42.86
CA GLY A 118 -55.23 5.19 42.37
C GLY A 118 -54.57 5.67 41.08
N LYS A 119 -55.16 6.58 40.31
CA LYS A 119 -54.57 7.10 39.06
C LYS A 119 -53.33 7.92 39.36
N TYR A 120 -52.19 7.59 38.73
CA TYR A 120 -50.91 8.27 39.01
C TYR A 120 -50.04 8.54 37.78
N SER A 121 -50.07 7.70 36.73
CA SER A 121 -49.21 7.88 35.56
C SER A 121 -49.92 7.68 34.22
N VAL A 122 -49.37 8.31 33.18
CA VAL A 122 -49.77 8.20 31.77
C VAL A 122 -48.51 8.11 30.91
N PHE A 123 -48.47 7.16 29.99
CA PHE A 123 -47.40 7.00 29.00
C PHE A 123 -47.93 7.25 27.59
N GLY A 124 -47.30 8.16 26.84
CA GLY A 124 -47.70 8.57 25.50
C GLY A 124 -48.97 9.42 25.45
N GLU A 125 -49.39 9.75 24.23
CA GLU A 125 -50.54 10.62 23.97
C GLU A 125 -51.60 9.99 23.04
N GLY A 126 -52.80 10.57 23.03
CA GLY A 126 -53.87 10.20 22.11
C GLY A 126 -54.22 8.71 22.17
N ASN A 127 -54.27 8.06 20.99
CA ASN A 127 -54.62 6.64 20.87
C ASN A 127 -53.51 5.68 21.32
N GLN A 128 -52.30 6.19 21.61
CA GLN A 128 -51.18 5.39 22.11
C GLN A 128 -51.00 5.54 23.63
N ALA A 129 -51.87 6.32 24.28
CA ALA A 129 -51.80 6.55 25.71
C ALA A 129 -52.05 5.26 26.51
N VAL A 130 -51.25 5.04 27.55
CA VAL A 130 -51.43 4.00 28.56
C VAL A 130 -51.51 4.66 29.93
N THR A 131 -52.68 4.64 30.56
CA THR A 131 -52.89 5.22 31.89
C THR A 131 -52.87 4.13 32.95
N PHE A 132 -52.05 4.28 33.98
CA PHE A 132 -51.98 3.36 35.12
C PHE A 132 -52.66 3.91 36.36
N SER A 133 -53.37 3.04 37.06
CA SER A 133 -53.95 3.29 38.37
C SER A 133 -53.67 2.14 39.33
N LEU A 134 -52.99 2.38 40.45
CA LEU A 134 -52.81 1.38 41.51
C LEU A 134 -54.06 1.40 42.40
N VAL A 135 -54.91 0.37 42.33
CA VAL A 135 -56.27 0.44 42.92
C VAL A 135 -56.37 -0.22 44.29
N SER A 136 -55.68 -1.33 44.52
CA SER A 136 -55.77 -2.08 45.77
C SER A 136 -54.56 -2.96 46.05
N ALA A 137 -54.33 -3.23 47.33
CA ALA A 137 -53.43 -4.28 47.81
C ALA A 137 -54.25 -5.41 48.45
N SER A 138 -53.84 -6.66 48.28
CA SER A 138 -54.50 -7.82 48.89
C SER A 138 -53.50 -8.87 49.39
N GLY A 139 -53.95 -9.70 50.34
CA GLY A 139 -53.14 -10.72 51.00
C GLY A 139 -53.87 -11.33 52.20
N GLU A 140 -53.13 -11.82 53.19
CA GLU A 140 -53.70 -12.46 54.39
C GLU A 140 -54.59 -11.50 55.22
N ASN A 141 -54.33 -10.20 55.14
CA ASN A 141 -55.11 -9.16 55.83
C ASN A 141 -56.34 -8.69 55.03
N GLY A 142 -56.73 -9.42 53.98
CA GLY A 142 -57.86 -9.09 53.11
C GLY A 142 -57.45 -8.13 51.99
N THR A 143 -58.39 -7.30 51.53
CA THR A 143 -58.17 -6.32 50.46
C THR A 143 -58.27 -4.90 51.01
N MET A 144 -57.29 -4.05 50.69
CA MET A 144 -57.26 -2.62 51.02
C MET A 144 -57.29 -1.77 49.75
N ALA A 145 -58.15 -0.75 49.71
CA ALA A 145 -58.13 0.25 48.65
C ALA A 145 -56.98 1.25 48.83
N VAL A 146 -56.42 1.72 47.72
CA VAL A 146 -55.33 2.71 47.71
C VAL A 146 -55.74 4.01 48.40
N GLN A 147 -54.79 4.64 49.11
CA GLN A 147 -54.98 5.94 49.74
C GLN A 147 -54.55 7.09 48.82
N LYS A 148 -55.16 8.25 49.00
CA LYS A 148 -54.72 9.48 48.34
C LYS A 148 -53.30 9.83 48.81
N ALA A 149 -52.39 10.05 47.86
CA ALA A 149 -51.00 10.42 48.14
C ALA A 149 -50.55 11.61 47.30
N ILE A 150 -49.63 12.41 47.85
CA ILE A 150 -49.04 13.58 47.16
C ILE A 150 -47.62 13.23 46.74
N ALA A 151 -47.30 13.48 45.47
CA ALA A 151 -45.98 13.20 44.92
C ALA A 151 -44.89 14.14 45.49
N LYS A 152 -43.79 13.56 45.94
CA LYS A 152 -42.50 14.24 46.18
C LYS A 152 -41.57 13.96 45.00
N THR A 153 -40.74 14.93 44.62
CA THR A 153 -39.83 14.82 43.48
C THR A 153 -38.41 15.23 43.87
N GLU A 154 -37.42 14.48 43.40
CA GLU A 154 -35.98 14.77 43.59
C GLU A 154 -35.20 14.20 42.40
N ALA A 155 -34.44 15.05 41.67
CA ALA A 155 -33.77 14.67 40.42
C ALA A 155 -34.72 13.94 39.46
N ASN A 156 -34.50 12.65 39.19
CA ASN A 156 -35.34 11.80 38.35
C ASN A 156 -36.36 10.95 39.15
N GLU A 157 -36.51 11.14 40.46
CA GLU A 157 -37.43 10.38 41.32
C GLU A 157 -38.79 11.09 41.47
N ILE A 158 -39.88 10.32 41.35
CA ILE A 158 -41.23 10.67 41.82
C ILE A 158 -41.67 9.64 42.86
N ARG A 159 -42.00 10.08 44.08
CA ARG A 159 -42.45 9.21 45.17
C ARG A 159 -43.82 9.60 45.71
N TYR A 160 -44.73 8.63 45.76
CA TYR A 160 -45.99 8.69 46.49
C TYR A 160 -45.85 7.89 47.78
N SER A 161 -45.71 8.58 48.91
CA SER A 161 -45.54 7.91 50.20
C SER A 161 -46.86 7.42 50.78
N ASN A 162 -46.83 6.26 51.43
CA ASN A 162 -47.98 5.63 52.10
C ASN A 162 -49.21 5.48 51.18
N VAL A 163 -49.02 4.99 49.95
CA VAL A 163 -50.14 4.60 49.06
C VAL A 163 -50.98 3.49 49.69
N PHE A 164 -50.31 2.64 50.48
CA PHE A 164 -50.90 1.85 51.56
C PHE A 164 -50.06 2.09 52.83
N PRO A 165 -50.55 1.79 54.04
CA PRO A 165 -49.76 1.95 55.25
C PRO A 165 -48.40 1.23 55.12
N LYS A 166 -47.29 1.98 55.26
CA LYS A 166 -45.91 1.47 55.16
C LYS A 166 -45.49 0.97 53.78
N ILE A 167 -46.26 1.30 52.75
CA ILE A 167 -45.96 0.96 51.35
C ILE A 167 -45.98 2.24 50.53
N ASP A 168 -44.88 2.55 49.86
CA ASP A 168 -44.78 3.68 48.93
C ASP A 168 -44.84 3.18 47.48
N LEU A 169 -45.14 4.09 46.55
CA LEU A 169 -44.94 3.91 45.12
C LEU A 169 -43.85 4.89 44.66
N ARG A 170 -42.74 4.35 44.13
CA ARG A 170 -41.61 5.11 43.59
C ARG A 170 -41.54 4.92 42.08
N ASN A 171 -41.20 6.00 41.37
CA ASN A 171 -40.87 6.00 39.95
C ASN A 171 -39.52 6.71 39.75
N LEU A 172 -38.61 6.12 38.98
CA LEU A 172 -37.37 6.76 38.52
C LEU A 172 -37.44 6.89 37.00
N THR A 173 -37.30 8.10 36.49
CA THR A 173 -37.35 8.39 35.05
C THR A 173 -35.97 8.23 34.41
N PHE A 174 -35.95 7.59 33.25
CA PHE A 174 -34.80 7.45 32.35
C PHE A 174 -35.26 7.76 30.92
N ASN A 175 -34.31 7.84 29.98
CA ASN A 175 -34.61 8.23 28.60
C ASN A 175 -35.66 7.34 27.94
N THR A 176 -35.51 6.02 28.05
CA THR A 176 -36.35 5.02 27.37
C THR A 176 -37.19 4.18 28.33
N SER A 177 -37.11 4.45 29.64
CA SER A 177 -37.79 3.65 30.67
C SER A 177 -38.21 4.48 31.88
N VAL A 178 -39.19 3.96 32.61
CA VAL A 178 -39.56 4.37 33.96
C VAL A 178 -39.44 3.14 34.85
N LYS A 179 -38.46 3.16 35.76
CA LYS A 179 -38.32 2.15 36.80
C LYS A 179 -39.35 2.44 37.89
N GLU A 180 -40.30 1.54 38.08
CA GLU A 180 -41.32 1.65 39.12
C GLU A 180 -41.01 0.64 40.24
N ASP A 181 -41.17 1.05 41.50
CA ASP A 181 -41.07 0.18 42.67
C ASP A 181 -42.26 0.38 43.62
N ILE A 182 -42.87 -0.73 44.01
CA ILE A 182 -43.70 -0.80 45.22
C ILE A 182 -42.72 -1.03 46.39
N VAL A 183 -42.56 -0.02 47.24
CA VAL A 183 -41.54 0.00 48.30
C VAL A 183 -42.20 -0.37 49.62
N LEU A 184 -41.98 -1.59 50.09
CA LEU A 184 -42.47 -2.09 51.36
C LEU A 184 -41.46 -1.68 52.43
N HIS A 185 -41.87 -0.94 53.45
CA HIS A 185 -41.00 -0.63 54.61
C HIS A 185 -41.03 -1.73 55.69
N GLU A 186 -42.06 -2.59 55.65
CA GLU A 186 -42.21 -3.83 56.42
C GLU A 186 -43.29 -4.71 55.75
N TYR A 187 -43.35 -6.01 56.07
CA TYR A 187 -44.46 -6.86 55.62
C TYR A 187 -45.73 -6.54 56.41
N THR A 188 -46.75 -6.00 55.74
CA THR A 188 -48.02 -5.59 56.36
C THR A 188 -49.20 -6.55 56.07
N GLY A 189 -48.91 -7.77 55.60
CA GLY A 189 -49.91 -8.77 55.24
C GLY A 189 -50.51 -8.62 53.84
N TYR A 190 -49.85 -7.85 52.97
CA TYR A 190 -50.22 -7.64 51.57
C TYR A 190 -49.05 -8.00 50.66
N ASN A 191 -49.30 -8.85 49.66
CA ASN A 191 -48.31 -9.30 48.68
C ASN A 191 -48.83 -9.25 47.23
N MET A 192 -50.11 -8.91 47.05
CA MET A 192 -50.73 -8.75 45.74
C MET A 192 -51.14 -7.28 45.51
N TYR A 193 -50.77 -6.72 44.37
CA TYR A 193 -51.05 -5.33 44.01
C TYR A 193 -51.78 -5.27 42.68
N THR A 194 -52.97 -4.68 42.69
CA THR A 194 -53.84 -4.61 41.51
C THR A 194 -53.69 -3.25 40.85
N PHE A 195 -53.31 -3.26 39.59
CA PHE A 195 -53.25 -2.11 38.71
C PHE A 195 -54.40 -2.17 37.71
N GLN A 196 -55.09 -1.05 37.52
CA GLN A 196 -56.00 -0.86 36.40
C GLN A 196 -55.26 -0.07 35.31
N VAL A 197 -55.30 -0.59 34.09
CA VAL A 197 -54.66 0.01 32.92
C VAL A 197 -55.72 0.39 31.89
N ASN A 198 -55.73 1.66 31.51
CA ASN A 198 -56.61 2.18 30.48
C ASN A 198 -55.82 2.52 29.21
N THR A 199 -56.16 1.88 28.09
CA THR A 199 -55.46 2.07 26.80
C THR A 199 -56.30 1.59 25.63
N LEU A 200 -56.02 2.11 24.42
CA LEU A 200 -56.53 1.56 23.15
C LEU A 200 -55.56 0.54 22.52
N LEU A 201 -54.38 0.36 23.10
CA LEU A 201 -53.40 -0.64 22.64
C LEU A 201 -53.85 -2.06 23.00
N ALA A 202 -53.44 -3.02 22.19
CA ALA A 202 -53.66 -4.43 22.49
C ALA A 202 -52.66 -4.88 23.58
N VAL A 203 -53.17 -5.33 24.71
CA VAL A 203 -52.34 -5.78 25.85
C VAL A 203 -52.28 -7.30 25.91
N LYS A 204 -51.06 -7.86 25.98
CA LYS A 204 -50.83 -9.32 26.02
C LYS A 204 -49.73 -9.69 27.00
N LYS A 205 -49.92 -10.76 27.77
CA LYS A 205 -48.83 -11.43 28.51
C LYS A 205 -48.11 -12.39 27.56
N ILE A 206 -46.79 -12.30 27.47
CA ILE A 206 -45.94 -13.15 26.61
C ILE A 206 -45.26 -14.27 27.41
N ALA A 207 -44.62 -15.21 26.72
CA ALA A 207 -44.12 -16.46 27.30
C ALA A 207 -43.07 -16.29 28.41
N ASP A 208 -42.32 -15.18 28.41
CA ASP A 208 -41.31 -14.88 29.43
C ASP A 208 -41.88 -14.25 30.73
N GLY A 209 -43.21 -14.03 30.78
CA GLY A 209 -43.90 -13.41 31.91
C GLY A 209 -44.16 -11.92 31.77
N SER A 210 -43.56 -11.24 30.79
CA SER A 210 -43.75 -9.81 30.53
C SER A 210 -45.12 -9.51 29.93
N ILE A 211 -45.58 -8.27 30.06
CA ILE A 211 -46.79 -7.74 29.40
C ILE A 211 -46.35 -6.75 28.31
N VAL A 212 -46.85 -6.90 27.09
CA VAL A 212 -46.58 -6.01 25.96
C VAL A 212 -47.82 -5.24 25.56
N PHE A 213 -47.62 -4.00 25.11
CA PHE A 213 -48.65 -3.10 24.60
C PHE A 213 -48.41 -2.88 23.11
N GLU A 214 -49.25 -3.44 22.26
CA GLU A 214 -49.12 -3.42 20.81
C GLU A 214 -50.08 -2.42 20.16
N ASP A 215 -49.61 -1.69 19.16
CA ASP A 215 -50.49 -0.87 18.32
C ASP A 215 -51.27 -1.73 17.30
N THR A 216 -52.12 -1.08 16.51
CA THR A 216 -52.97 -1.75 15.50
C THR A 216 -52.18 -2.41 14.38
N THR A 217 -50.88 -2.12 14.23
CA THR A 217 -49.98 -2.76 13.25
C THR A 217 -49.20 -3.93 13.84
N GLY A 218 -49.37 -4.22 15.14
CA GLY A 218 -48.64 -5.26 15.85
C GLY A 218 -47.27 -4.82 16.36
N ASN A 219 -46.94 -3.53 16.31
CA ASN A 219 -45.70 -3.03 16.87
C ASN A 219 -45.84 -2.84 18.38
N VAL A 220 -44.91 -3.41 19.15
CA VAL A 220 -44.82 -3.22 20.61
C VAL A 220 -44.37 -1.79 20.90
N ARG A 221 -45.23 -1.01 21.57
CA ARG A 221 -44.97 0.36 22.01
C ARG A 221 -44.34 0.42 23.38
N TYR A 222 -44.87 -0.38 24.31
CA TYR A 222 -44.37 -0.47 25.67
C TYR A 222 -44.27 -1.93 26.10
N THR A 223 -43.31 -2.21 26.96
CA THR A 223 -43.17 -3.49 27.64
C THR A 223 -43.17 -3.23 29.15
N LEU A 224 -43.98 -4.01 29.87
CA LEU A 224 -43.88 -4.24 31.31
C LEU A 224 -43.11 -5.55 31.51
N PRO A 225 -41.81 -5.51 31.81
CA PRO A 225 -41.01 -6.73 31.99
C PRO A 225 -41.52 -7.57 33.15
N LYS A 226 -41.28 -8.89 33.14
CA LYS A 226 -41.56 -9.74 34.30
C LYS A 226 -40.92 -9.10 35.56
N PRO A 227 -41.69 -8.88 36.62
CA PRO A 227 -41.21 -8.21 37.82
C PRO A 227 -40.31 -9.14 38.63
N VAL A 228 -39.49 -8.54 39.47
CA VAL A 228 -38.65 -9.14 40.50
C VAL A 228 -38.89 -8.40 41.82
N MET A 229 -38.38 -8.96 42.91
CA MET A 229 -38.32 -8.26 44.18
C MET A 229 -36.94 -8.33 44.79
N THR A 230 -36.51 -7.23 45.40
CA THR A 230 -35.16 -7.05 45.92
C THR A 230 -35.21 -6.48 47.33
N ASP A 231 -34.43 -7.03 48.25
CA ASP A 231 -34.32 -6.51 49.62
C ASP A 231 -33.21 -5.47 49.74
N SER A 232 -33.11 -4.81 50.89
CA SER A 232 -32.05 -3.84 51.18
C SER A 232 -30.77 -4.48 51.76
N LYS A 233 -30.61 -5.81 51.68
CA LYS A 233 -29.44 -6.52 52.21
C LYS A 233 -28.33 -6.54 51.17
N ILE A 234 -27.49 -5.52 51.19
CA ILE A 234 -26.36 -5.39 50.25
C ILE A 234 -25.18 -6.23 50.73
N HIS A 235 -24.72 -7.15 49.90
CA HIS A 235 -23.50 -7.91 50.16
C HIS A 235 -22.28 -6.98 50.06
N PRO A 236 -21.46 -6.85 51.13
CA PRO A 236 -20.40 -5.83 51.20
C PRO A 236 -19.35 -5.98 50.09
N ASP A 237 -19.03 -7.23 49.73
CA ASP A 237 -17.97 -7.53 48.77
C ASP A 237 -18.41 -7.64 47.31
N THR A 238 -19.71 -7.73 47.01
CA THR A 238 -20.21 -7.81 45.63
C THR A 238 -21.06 -6.60 45.26
N GLY A 239 -21.54 -5.86 46.27
CA GLY A 239 -22.49 -4.76 46.11
C GLY A 239 -23.85 -5.21 45.60
N ASN A 240 -24.15 -6.52 45.55
CA ASN A 240 -25.45 -7.03 45.12
C ASN A 240 -26.44 -7.04 46.29
N ALA A 241 -27.68 -6.68 46.02
CA ALA A 241 -28.80 -6.94 46.91
C ALA A 241 -29.33 -8.37 46.72
N THR A 242 -30.12 -8.88 47.67
CA THR A 242 -30.75 -10.20 47.51
C THR A 242 -32.02 -10.05 46.68
N GLU A 243 -32.10 -10.77 45.55
CA GLU A 243 -33.21 -10.70 44.60
C GLU A 243 -33.97 -12.04 44.51
N SER A 244 -35.26 -11.97 44.16
CA SER A 244 -36.09 -13.11 43.79
C SER A 244 -36.93 -12.78 42.55
N ASP A 245 -37.00 -13.73 41.62
CA ASP A 245 -37.85 -13.67 40.43
C ASP A 245 -39.22 -14.34 40.63
N ASN A 246 -39.56 -14.71 41.86
CA ASN A 246 -40.88 -15.25 42.25
C ASN A 246 -41.89 -14.10 42.42
N VAL A 247 -42.05 -13.32 41.36
CA VAL A 247 -43.07 -12.30 41.22
C VAL A 247 -43.73 -12.47 39.85
N ASP A 248 -45.05 -12.50 39.83
CA ASP A 248 -45.82 -12.82 38.62
C ASP A 248 -46.88 -11.77 38.34
N PHE A 249 -47.11 -11.53 37.04
CA PHE A 249 -48.28 -10.79 36.56
C PHE A 249 -49.43 -11.72 36.17
N GLU A 250 -50.64 -11.40 36.61
CA GLU A 250 -51.88 -11.88 36.01
C GLU A 250 -52.51 -10.75 35.19
N LEU A 251 -52.92 -11.03 33.95
CA LEU A 251 -53.56 -10.04 33.06
C LEU A 251 -55.03 -10.43 32.82
N LYS A 252 -55.96 -9.53 33.18
CA LYS A 252 -57.40 -9.70 32.96
C LYS A 252 -57.92 -8.58 32.07
N LYS A 253 -58.55 -8.91 30.94
CA LYS A 253 -59.26 -7.92 30.12
C LYS A 253 -60.64 -7.66 30.73
N MET A 254 -60.90 -6.42 31.12
CA MET A 254 -62.18 -6.03 31.74
C MET A 254 -63.18 -5.57 30.68
N ASN A 255 -62.72 -4.77 29.72
CA ASN A 255 -63.45 -4.34 28.53
C ASN A 255 -62.44 -3.97 27.42
N ASP A 256 -62.90 -3.40 26.31
CA ASP A 256 -62.04 -3.09 25.16
C ASP A 256 -60.95 -2.05 25.42
N THR A 257 -61.05 -1.27 26.50
CA THR A 257 -60.12 -0.19 26.81
C THR A 257 -59.55 -0.26 28.22
N THR A 258 -59.91 -1.29 28.99
CA THR A 258 -59.56 -1.43 30.40
C THR A 258 -59.07 -2.85 30.70
N TYR A 259 -57.89 -2.94 31.30
CA TYR A 259 -57.26 -4.17 31.74
C TYR A 259 -56.95 -4.07 33.23
N GLU A 260 -56.93 -5.21 33.91
CA GLU A 260 -56.44 -5.35 35.26
C GLU A 260 -55.15 -6.18 35.23
N ILE A 261 -54.10 -5.66 35.84
CA ILE A 261 -52.82 -6.34 36.03
C ILE A 261 -52.66 -6.58 37.53
N ILE A 262 -52.62 -7.85 37.93
CA ILE A 262 -52.35 -8.22 39.33
C ILE A 262 -50.90 -8.65 39.41
N LEU A 263 -50.10 -7.89 40.16
CA LEU A 263 -48.75 -8.28 40.53
C LEU A 263 -48.81 -9.09 41.82
N THR A 264 -48.24 -10.28 41.83
CA THR A 264 -48.19 -11.16 43.02
C THR A 264 -46.74 -11.44 43.37
N ALA A 265 -46.30 -10.99 44.54
CA ALA A 265 -44.98 -11.31 45.09
C ALA A 265 -45.04 -12.51 46.04
N ASP A 266 -43.98 -13.33 46.08
CA ASP A 266 -43.91 -14.49 46.96
C ASP A 266 -43.94 -14.09 48.44
N GLU A 267 -45.02 -14.49 49.11
CA GLU A 267 -45.28 -14.14 50.50
C GLU A 267 -44.27 -14.78 51.47
N ALA A 268 -43.81 -16.00 51.19
CA ALA A 268 -42.87 -16.69 52.08
C ALA A 268 -41.52 -15.96 52.10
N TRP A 269 -41.06 -15.48 50.95
CA TRP A 269 -39.84 -14.68 50.82
C TRP A 269 -39.97 -13.32 51.51
N LEU A 270 -41.13 -12.64 51.40
CA LEU A 270 -41.38 -11.37 52.09
C LEU A 270 -41.37 -11.55 53.63
N LYS A 271 -41.87 -12.69 54.14
CA LYS A 271 -41.90 -13.02 55.57
C LYS A 271 -40.57 -13.55 56.13
N ASP A 272 -39.60 -13.87 55.28
CA ASP A 272 -38.35 -14.47 55.69
C ASP A 272 -37.57 -13.52 56.62
N THR A 273 -37.13 -14.03 57.78
CA THR A 273 -36.42 -13.25 58.80
C THR A 273 -35.06 -12.74 58.33
N ASP A 274 -34.50 -13.31 57.27
CA ASP A 274 -33.24 -12.87 56.67
C ASP A 274 -33.36 -11.62 55.80
N ARG A 275 -34.61 -11.18 55.47
CA ARG A 275 -34.85 -9.99 54.63
C ARG A 275 -34.54 -8.71 55.39
N VAL A 276 -33.94 -7.76 54.68
CA VAL A 276 -33.76 -6.39 55.17
C VAL A 276 -34.69 -5.45 54.41
N TYR A 277 -35.56 -4.75 55.14
CA TYR A 277 -36.46 -3.75 54.57
C TYR A 277 -35.77 -2.38 54.45
N PRO A 278 -36.16 -1.53 53.47
CA PRO A 278 -37.27 -1.73 52.54
C PRO A 278 -37.03 -2.79 51.46
N ILE A 279 -38.10 -3.43 51.01
CA ILE A 279 -38.13 -4.32 49.85
C ILE A 279 -38.75 -3.55 48.68
N TYR A 280 -38.18 -3.72 47.49
CA TYR A 280 -38.60 -3.10 46.24
C TYR A 280 -39.17 -4.16 45.31
N ILE A 281 -40.39 -3.96 44.79
CA ILE A 281 -41.07 -4.86 43.86
C ILE A 281 -41.40 -4.09 42.58
N ASP A 282 -40.97 -4.53 41.40
CA ASP A 282 -40.86 -3.64 40.24
C ASP A 282 -41.79 -3.92 39.02
N PRO A 283 -42.89 -3.19 38.85
CA PRO A 283 -43.65 -3.22 37.59
C PRO A 283 -43.21 -2.11 36.63
N SER A 284 -41.95 -2.15 36.16
CA SER A 284 -41.36 -1.07 35.33
C SER A 284 -41.95 -0.98 33.92
N VAL A 285 -41.90 0.21 33.30
CA VAL A 285 -42.36 0.45 31.92
C VAL A 285 -41.16 0.86 31.06
N GLN A 286 -41.00 0.24 29.88
CA GLN A 286 -39.90 0.58 28.97
C GLN A 286 -40.31 0.55 27.49
N LEU A 287 -39.64 1.36 26.68
CA LEU A 287 -39.65 1.25 25.22
C LEU A 287 -38.90 -0.02 24.78
N LYS A 288 -39.18 -0.53 23.58
CA LYS A 288 -38.48 -1.69 23.00
C LYS A 288 -37.14 -1.26 22.37
N LYS A 289 -36.21 -0.73 23.18
CA LYS A 289 -34.82 -0.44 22.80
C LYS A 289 -33.91 -1.10 23.85
N VAL A 290 -33.02 -1.99 23.40
CA VAL A 290 -31.95 -2.60 24.22
C VAL A 290 -30.70 -2.67 23.37
N VAL A 291 -29.58 -2.15 23.88
CA VAL A 291 -28.38 -1.92 23.07
C VAL A 291 -27.11 -2.55 23.64
N ASP A 292 -27.14 -2.97 24.90
CA ASP A 292 -26.08 -3.73 25.55
C ASP A 292 -26.64 -4.96 26.30
N ALA A 293 -25.75 -5.91 26.59
CA ALA A 293 -26.15 -7.17 27.21
C ALA A 293 -25.08 -7.73 28.15
N GLY A 294 -25.51 -8.23 29.30
CA GLY A 294 -24.74 -9.06 30.22
C GLY A 294 -25.04 -10.54 30.06
N ILE A 295 -24.05 -11.38 30.33
CA ILE A 295 -24.21 -12.84 30.47
C ILE A 295 -23.52 -13.32 31.74
N SER A 296 -24.04 -14.39 32.34
CA SER A 296 -23.50 -15.00 33.57
C SER A 296 -23.38 -16.52 33.44
N SER A 297 -22.28 -17.08 33.95
CA SER A 297 -22.07 -18.53 33.99
C SER A 297 -22.99 -19.24 34.99
N VAL A 298 -23.53 -18.54 35.99
CA VAL A 298 -24.45 -19.11 37.00
C VAL A 298 -25.83 -19.38 36.40
N THR A 299 -26.26 -18.51 35.50
CA THR A 299 -27.55 -18.61 34.79
C THR A 299 -27.30 -18.73 33.28
N PRO A 300 -26.81 -19.87 32.79
CA PRO A 300 -26.15 -19.94 31.49
C PRO A 300 -27.08 -19.78 30.27
N THR A 301 -28.39 -19.84 30.48
CA THR A 301 -29.44 -19.63 29.48
C THR A 301 -30.09 -18.26 29.56
N THR A 302 -29.70 -17.42 30.54
CA THR A 302 -30.30 -16.11 30.76
C THR A 302 -29.53 -15.03 30.02
N ASN A 303 -30.25 -14.20 29.27
CA ASN A 303 -29.80 -12.92 28.74
C ASN A 303 -30.15 -11.81 29.73
N TYR A 304 -29.18 -10.94 30.04
CA TYR A 304 -29.39 -9.74 30.84
C TYR A 304 -29.33 -8.52 29.92
N SER A 305 -30.46 -7.94 29.56
CA SER A 305 -30.56 -6.70 28.79
C SER A 305 -31.78 -5.91 29.26
N GLY A 306 -31.79 -4.58 29.04
CA GLY A 306 -32.87 -3.71 29.48
C GLY A 306 -33.11 -3.80 30.99
N SER A 307 -34.36 -4.03 31.42
CA SER A 307 -34.74 -4.07 32.84
C SER A 307 -33.91 -5.03 33.71
N LYS A 308 -33.40 -6.13 33.14
CA LYS A 308 -32.57 -7.11 33.87
C LYS A 308 -31.17 -6.61 34.24
N LEU A 309 -30.77 -5.46 33.72
CA LEU A 309 -29.54 -4.77 34.11
C LEU A 309 -29.72 -3.89 35.35
N TRP A 310 -30.95 -3.73 35.86
CA TRP A 310 -31.22 -2.91 37.02
C TRP A 310 -30.48 -3.40 38.26
N ASP A 311 -29.81 -2.48 38.95
CA ASP A 311 -29.17 -2.72 40.24
C ASP A 311 -29.78 -1.79 41.29
N ALA A 312 -30.65 -2.36 42.12
CA ALA A 312 -31.38 -1.61 43.16
C ALA A 312 -30.45 -0.99 44.21
N ALA A 313 -29.25 -1.55 44.43
CA ALA A 313 -28.31 -1.02 45.40
C ALA A 313 -27.66 0.29 44.93
N LEU A 314 -27.54 0.46 43.61
CA LEU A 314 -26.97 1.65 42.97
C LEU A 314 -28.02 2.61 42.40
N ASN A 315 -29.28 2.18 42.31
CA ASN A 315 -30.36 2.86 41.56
C ASN A 315 -29.94 3.17 40.10
N GLN A 316 -29.27 2.22 39.45
CA GLN A 316 -28.73 2.37 38.10
C GLN A 316 -28.81 1.06 37.32
N TYR A 317 -28.80 1.13 35.99
CA TYR A 317 -28.61 -0.03 35.13
C TYR A 317 -27.11 -0.31 34.99
N VAL A 318 -26.69 -1.55 35.21
CA VAL A 318 -25.27 -1.92 35.23
C VAL A 318 -24.96 -3.23 34.51
N LEU A 319 -23.79 -3.24 33.89
CA LEU A 319 -23.17 -4.41 33.29
C LEU A 319 -22.16 -5.01 34.28
N LYS A 320 -22.46 -6.22 34.76
CA LYS A 320 -21.60 -6.97 35.69
C LYS A 320 -20.45 -7.63 34.92
N VAL A 321 -19.22 -7.46 35.40
CA VAL A 321 -18.01 -7.95 34.73
C VAL A 321 -17.08 -8.61 35.75
N GLY A 322 -16.61 -9.82 35.42
CA GLY A 322 -15.68 -10.59 36.25
C GLY A 322 -16.36 -11.63 37.14
N ARG A 323 -15.65 -12.06 38.18
CA ARG A 323 -16.11 -13.08 39.14
C ARG A 323 -15.65 -12.72 40.55
N TYR A 324 -16.55 -12.79 41.52
CA TYR A 324 -16.19 -12.76 42.94
C TYR A 324 -15.94 -14.19 43.44
N ASP A 325 -16.98 -15.02 43.43
CA ASP A 325 -16.96 -16.44 43.82
C ASP A 325 -17.88 -17.28 42.91
N ASP A 326 -18.13 -18.54 43.28
CA ASP A 326 -19.02 -19.43 42.53
C ASP A 326 -20.48 -18.98 42.54
N THR A 327 -20.91 -18.17 43.51
CA THR A 327 -22.28 -17.65 43.59
C THR A 327 -22.52 -16.53 42.58
N THR A 328 -21.49 -15.74 42.27
CA THR A 328 -21.54 -14.74 41.19
C THR A 328 -21.19 -15.33 39.81
N GLY A 329 -20.34 -16.36 39.79
CA GLY A 329 -19.76 -16.93 38.58
C GLY A 329 -19.04 -15.90 37.70
N PHE A 330 -18.78 -16.28 36.44
CA PHE A 330 -18.17 -15.39 35.46
C PHE A 330 -19.22 -14.57 34.75
N ASN A 331 -18.98 -13.26 34.64
CA ASN A 331 -19.90 -12.31 34.02
C ASN A 331 -19.17 -11.51 32.95
N TYR A 332 -19.77 -11.43 31.76
CA TYR A 332 -19.26 -10.69 30.60
C TYR A 332 -20.30 -9.70 30.10
N ALA A 333 -19.84 -8.57 29.55
CA ALA A 333 -20.69 -7.54 28.98
C ALA A 333 -20.41 -7.36 27.49
N TYR A 334 -21.47 -7.20 26.69
CA TYR A 334 -21.40 -7.04 25.24
C TYR A 334 -21.98 -5.69 24.84
N ILE A 335 -21.22 -4.93 24.05
CA ILE A 335 -21.58 -3.58 23.62
C ILE A 335 -21.18 -3.43 22.15
N LYS A 336 -22.07 -2.87 21.31
CA LYS A 336 -21.80 -2.67 19.89
C LYS A 336 -22.01 -1.20 19.48
N PRO A 337 -20.94 -0.40 19.40
CA PRO A 337 -20.99 0.94 18.83
C PRO A 337 -21.33 0.90 17.32
N GLU A 338 -22.08 1.87 16.82
CA GLU A 338 -22.35 2.03 15.38
C GLU A 338 -21.22 2.85 14.72
N THR A 339 -20.72 2.42 13.58
CA THR A 339 -19.54 3.04 12.94
C THR A 339 -19.76 3.43 11.48
N SER A 340 -20.96 3.25 10.95
CA SER A 340 -21.30 3.58 9.56
C SER A 340 -21.13 5.07 9.23
N SER A 341 -21.31 5.97 10.19
CA SER A 341 -21.10 7.42 10.01
C SER A 341 -19.62 7.82 9.79
N LEU A 342 -18.69 6.88 10.01
CA LEU A 342 -17.25 7.05 9.79
C LEU A 342 -16.78 6.44 8.45
N ALA A 343 -17.70 6.05 7.57
CA ALA A 343 -17.34 5.52 6.26
C ALA A 343 -16.52 6.54 5.44
N ASN A 344 -15.44 6.07 4.81
CA ASN A 344 -14.48 6.88 4.04
C ASN A 344 -13.68 7.91 4.85
N ALA A 345 -13.80 7.92 6.17
CA ALA A 345 -12.93 8.71 7.02
C ALA A 345 -11.59 7.98 7.24
N THR A 346 -10.51 8.74 7.32
CA THR A 346 -9.22 8.22 7.78
C THR A 346 -9.20 8.29 9.30
N ILE A 347 -9.20 7.12 9.96
CA ILE A 347 -9.23 7.02 11.41
C ILE A 347 -7.83 7.23 11.99
N GLU A 348 -7.62 8.30 12.73
CA GLU A 348 -6.34 8.61 13.37
C GLU A 348 -6.20 7.86 14.70
N SER A 349 -7.25 7.91 15.55
CA SER A 349 -7.33 7.18 16.80
C SER A 349 -8.79 6.83 17.12
N ALA A 350 -9.00 5.75 17.89
CA ALA A 350 -10.31 5.42 18.45
C ALA A 350 -10.18 4.84 19.86
N MET A 351 -10.98 5.34 20.79
CA MET A 351 -11.00 4.95 22.20
C MET A 351 -12.41 4.49 22.61
N PHE A 352 -12.55 3.25 23.05
CA PHE A 352 -13.79 2.77 23.67
C PHE A 352 -13.74 3.05 25.17
N LYS A 353 -14.74 3.76 25.68
CA LYS A 353 -14.80 4.23 27.07
C LYS A 353 -16.01 3.63 27.78
N ALA A 354 -15.79 3.09 28.99
CA ALA A 354 -16.85 2.55 29.86
C ALA A 354 -16.56 2.90 31.33
N TYR A 355 -17.59 3.28 32.10
CA TYR A 355 -17.39 3.77 33.47
C TYR A 355 -17.67 2.70 34.53
N ALA A 356 -16.68 2.39 35.37
CA ALA A 356 -16.83 1.43 36.46
C ALA A 356 -17.40 2.10 37.71
N VAL A 357 -18.73 2.14 37.82
CA VAL A 357 -19.43 2.69 39.00
C VAL A 357 -19.16 1.90 40.27
N TRP A 358 -18.86 0.60 40.17
CA TRP A 358 -18.57 -0.23 41.32
C TRP A 358 -17.41 -1.20 41.08
N HIS A 359 -16.61 -1.43 42.11
CA HIS A 359 -15.46 -2.33 42.10
C HIS A 359 -15.28 -2.98 43.48
N HIS A 360 -14.96 -4.28 43.54
CA HIS A 360 -14.77 -5.01 44.81
C HIS A 360 -13.69 -4.37 45.67
N SER A 361 -12.47 -4.27 45.14
CA SER A 361 -11.42 -3.49 45.80
C SER A 361 -11.75 -1.99 45.75
N SER A 362 -11.76 -1.33 46.91
CA SER A 362 -11.97 0.12 47.00
C SER A 362 -10.70 0.94 46.72
N THR A 363 -9.53 0.30 46.74
CA THR A 363 -8.21 0.98 46.67
C THR A 363 -7.29 0.42 45.58
N ALA A 364 -7.38 -0.88 45.27
CA ALA A 364 -6.57 -1.47 44.21
C ALA A 364 -7.19 -1.22 42.83
N LYS A 365 -6.33 -0.91 41.86
CA LYS A 365 -6.67 -0.96 40.44
C LYS A 365 -6.27 -2.34 39.92
N ASN A 366 -7.15 -2.97 39.16
CA ASN A 366 -6.85 -4.27 38.56
C ASN A 366 -7.52 -4.39 37.18
N PRO A 367 -7.05 -5.32 36.32
CA PRO A 367 -7.35 -5.30 34.90
C PRO A 367 -8.82 -5.62 34.58
N VAL A 368 -9.38 -4.82 33.68
CA VAL A 368 -10.51 -5.19 32.82
C VAL A 368 -10.00 -5.36 31.39
N LYS A 369 -10.47 -6.39 30.71
CA LYS A 369 -10.10 -6.76 29.35
C LYS A 369 -11.23 -6.42 28.38
N LEU A 370 -10.83 -6.02 27.19
CA LEU A 370 -11.72 -5.83 26.04
C LEU A 370 -11.32 -6.79 24.94
N GLU A 371 -12.31 -7.44 24.34
CA GLU A 371 -12.15 -8.33 23.19
C GLU A 371 -13.07 -7.90 22.06
N GLU A 372 -12.61 -8.01 20.82
CA GLU A 372 -13.41 -7.78 19.61
C GLU A 372 -14.21 -9.05 19.34
N VAL A 373 -15.53 -8.90 19.17
CA VAL A 373 -16.42 -10.01 18.87
C VAL A 373 -16.27 -10.39 17.39
N THR A 374 -16.24 -11.68 17.10
CA THR A 374 -16.10 -12.21 15.73
C THR A 374 -17.31 -13.02 15.27
N GLY A 375 -18.05 -13.61 16.21
CA GLY A 375 -19.30 -14.32 15.93
C GLY A 375 -20.53 -13.39 15.93
N ASP A 376 -21.59 -13.84 15.27
CA ASP A 376 -22.88 -13.15 15.32
C ASP A 376 -23.53 -13.25 16.70
N TRP A 377 -24.18 -12.16 17.13
CA TRP A 377 -25.00 -12.11 18.33
C TRP A 377 -26.07 -11.01 18.20
N THR A 378 -27.08 -11.10 19.07
CA THR A 378 -28.11 -10.06 19.22
C THR A 378 -28.23 -9.70 20.69
N THR A 379 -28.58 -8.44 20.97
CA THR A 379 -28.67 -7.92 22.35
C THR A 379 -29.60 -8.75 23.23
N THR A 380 -30.74 -9.18 22.70
CA THR A 380 -31.72 -10.00 23.44
C THR A 380 -31.46 -11.51 23.38
N GLY A 381 -30.51 -11.96 22.54
CA GLY A 381 -30.31 -13.38 22.25
C GLY A 381 -29.03 -13.98 22.85
N VAL A 382 -28.04 -13.16 23.21
CA VAL A 382 -26.77 -13.65 23.76
C VAL A 382 -26.93 -14.16 25.19
N THR A 383 -26.32 -15.30 25.48
CA THR A 383 -26.33 -16.03 26.75
C THR A 383 -24.95 -16.62 26.98
N TRP A 384 -24.70 -17.20 28.16
CA TRP A 384 -23.45 -17.91 28.39
C TRP A 384 -23.26 -19.09 27.42
N ASN A 385 -24.33 -19.85 27.14
CA ASN A 385 -24.27 -21.06 26.33
C ASN A 385 -24.05 -20.80 24.83
N ASN A 386 -24.49 -19.66 24.31
CA ASN A 386 -24.38 -19.31 22.88
C ASN A 386 -23.45 -18.11 22.61
N ARG A 387 -22.60 -17.74 23.58
CA ARG A 387 -21.69 -16.60 23.47
C ARG A 387 -20.80 -16.72 22.22
N PRO A 388 -20.61 -15.62 21.46
CA PRO A 388 -19.82 -15.66 20.23
C PRO A 388 -18.32 -15.80 20.51
N THR A 389 -17.57 -16.18 19.48
CA THR A 389 -16.10 -16.15 19.52
C THR A 389 -15.58 -14.72 19.51
N THR A 390 -14.41 -14.51 20.09
CA THR A 390 -13.77 -13.21 20.30
C THR A 390 -12.26 -13.30 20.05
N PHE A 391 -11.59 -12.15 19.92
CA PHE A 391 -10.12 -12.07 20.05
C PHE A 391 -9.72 -10.86 20.88
N ASN A 392 -8.56 -10.93 21.52
CA ASN A 392 -8.11 -9.93 22.46
C ASN A 392 -7.79 -8.59 21.77
N VAL A 393 -8.34 -7.49 22.30
CA VAL A 393 -7.97 -6.12 21.93
C VAL A 393 -6.93 -5.59 22.91
N GLY A 394 -7.24 -5.64 24.20
CA GLY A 394 -6.35 -5.12 25.24
C GLY A 394 -6.90 -5.21 26.65
N SER A 395 -6.19 -4.59 27.59
CA SER A 395 -6.50 -4.58 29.01
C SER A 395 -6.12 -3.24 29.63
N VAL A 396 -6.92 -2.75 30.58
CA VAL A 396 -6.63 -1.53 31.36
C VAL A 396 -6.90 -1.75 32.84
N ASP A 397 -6.06 -1.17 33.69
CA ASP A 397 -6.20 -1.26 35.14
C ASP A 397 -7.00 -0.08 35.66
N ILE A 398 -8.16 -0.35 36.25
CA ILE A 398 -9.07 0.66 36.79
C ILE A 398 -9.53 0.31 38.21
N GLY A 399 -9.90 1.34 38.96
CA GLY A 399 -10.57 1.21 40.26
C GLY A 399 -12.04 1.62 40.20
N ARG A 400 -12.67 1.74 41.37
CA ARG A 400 -14.04 2.27 41.52
C ARG A 400 -14.13 3.72 41.03
N ASN A 401 -15.24 4.09 40.40
CA ASN A 401 -15.54 5.44 39.91
C ASN A 401 -14.54 5.96 38.86
N GLN A 402 -14.08 5.08 37.97
CA GLN A 402 -13.11 5.41 36.92
C GLN A 402 -13.56 4.93 35.53
N TRP A 403 -13.18 5.68 34.51
CA TRP A 403 -13.31 5.27 33.12
C TRP A 403 -12.26 4.21 32.79
N ALA A 404 -12.69 3.08 32.24
CA ALA A 404 -11.86 2.22 31.42
C ALA A 404 -11.80 2.83 30.02
N SER A 405 -10.60 3.04 29.47
CA SER A 405 -10.39 3.62 28.15
C SER A 405 -9.48 2.71 27.34
N PHE A 406 -10.04 2.02 26.36
CA PHE A 406 -9.32 1.05 25.54
C PHE A 406 -9.02 1.64 24.16
N ASP A 407 -7.77 1.51 23.71
CA ASP A 407 -7.42 1.80 22.31
C ASP A 407 -8.01 0.71 21.41
N VAL A 408 -8.94 1.12 20.55
CA VAL A 408 -9.65 0.27 19.59
C VAL A 408 -9.41 0.74 18.16
N THR A 409 -8.36 1.55 17.94
CA THR A 409 -8.04 2.15 16.63
C THR A 409 -7.97 1.10 15.52
N SER A 410 -7.33 -0.04 15.79
CA SER A 410 -7.21 -1.14 14.83
C SER A 410 -8.54 -1.85 14.52
N SER A 411 -9.44 -1.95 15.51
CA SER A 411 -10.78 -2.52 15.32
C SER A 411 -11.64 -1.58 14.48
N VAL A 412 -11.70 -0.30 14.84
CA VAL A 412 -12.51 0.70 14.14
C VAL A 412 -12.03 0.90 12.70
N ARG A 413 -10.71 1.00 12.46
CA ARG A 413 -10.14 1.04 11.09
C ARG A 413 -10.59 -0.15 10.24
N ALA A 414 -10.56 -1.35 10.81
CA ALA A 414 -10.97 -2.55 10.07
C ALA A 414 -12.47 -2.56 9.75
N TRP A 415 -13.29 -2.03 10.66
CA TRP A 415 -14.74 -1.92 10.46
C TRP A 415 -15.09 -0.86 9.42
N THR A 416 -14.47 0.32 9.47
CA THR A 416 -14.77 1.43 8.54
C THR A 416 -14.24 1.17 7.13
N THR A 417 -13.17 0.40 6.98
CA THR A 417 -12.63 -0.02 5.67
C THR A 417 -13.33 -1.27 5.10
N GLY A 418 -14.21 -1.92 5.87
CA GLY A 418 -14.87 -3.17 5.48
C GLY A 418 -13.96 -4.41 5.52
N ALA A 419 -12.74 -4.30 6.05
CA ALA A 419 -11.83 -5.43 6.20
C ALA A 419 -12.37 -6.48 7.20
N ARG A 420 -13.16 -6.05 8.20
CA ARG A 420 -13.90 -6.92 9.12
C ARG A 420 -15.29 -6.33 9.40
N PRO A 421 -16.33 -7.17 9.61
CA PRO A 421 -17.64 -6.68 10.01
C PRO A 421 -17.63 -6.20 11.46
N ASN A 422 -18.32 -5.09 11.76
CA ASN A 422 -18.53 -4.63 13.13
C ASN A 422 -19.52 -5.55 13.88
N LYS A 423 -19.00 -6.34 14.82
CA LYS A 423 -19.79 -7.15 15.77
C LYS A 423 -19.66 -6.66 17.22
N GLY A 424 -19.08 -5.49 17.45
CA GLY A 424 -18.92 -4.91 18.78
C GLY A 424 -17.82 -5.56 19.63
N PHE A 425 -17.89 -5.30 20.93
CA PHE A 425 -16.90 -5.69 21.92
C PHE A 425 -17.51 -6.52 23.04
N MET A 426 -16.66 -7.33 23.69
CA MET A 426 -16.94 -8.06 24.91
C MET A 426 -15.97 -7.64 26.01
N MET A 427 -16.49 -7.26 27.17
CA MET A 427 -15.72 -6.92 28.36
C MET A 427 -15.74 -8.06 29.39
N HIS A 428 -14.56 -8.38 29.92
CA HIS A 428 -14.39 -9.36 30.99
C HIS A 428 -13.19 -9.01 31.89
N THR A 429 -12.97 -9.77 32.96
CA THR A 429 -11.74 -9.66 33.77
C THR A 429 -10.99 -10.98 33.82
N VAL A 430 -9.83 -11.00 34.49
CA VAL A 430 -9.18 -12.26 34.88
C VAL A 430 -9.93 -12.93 36.04
N ASN A 431 -9.69 -14.24 36.22
CA ASN A 431 -10.42 -15.11 37.12
C ASN A 431 -9.95 -14.97 38.58
N GLN A 432 -10.15 -13.80 39.17
CA GLN A 432 -9.77 -13.49 40.56
C GLN A 432 -10.89 -12.73 41.26
N GLN A 433 -11.10 -13.04 42.53
CA GLN A 433 -12.20 -12.54 43.35
C GLN A 433 -12.27 -11.01 43.42
N ASP A 434 -11.11 -10.36 43.48
CA ASP A 434 -11.00 -8.91 43.62
C ASP A 434 -11.26 -8.13 42.31
N HIS A 435 -11.46 -8.83 41.19
CA HIS A 435 -11.69 -8.23 39.88
C HIS A 435 -13.17 -8.02 39.53
N TRP A 436 -14.09 -8.43 40.39
CA TRP A 436 -15.52 -8.17 40.26
C TRP A 436 -15.82 -6.66 40.16
N LYS A 437 -16.53 -6.26 39.09
CA LYS A 437 -16.86 -4.87 38.74
C LYS A 437 -18.29 -4.75 38.24
N LYS A 438 -18.84 -3.55 38.34
CA LYS A 438 -20.08 -3.14 37.67
C LYS A 438 -19.81 -1.87 36.87
N PHE A 439 -20.11 -1.91 35.59
CA PHE A 439 -20.04 -0.77 34.68
C PHE A 439 -21.43 -0.20 34.49
N THR A 440 -21.56 1.12 34.32
CA THR A 440 -22.82 1.73 33.91
C THR A 440 -23.27 1.17 32.56
N ALA A 441 -24.54 0.73 32.49
CA ALA A 441 -25.19 0.37 31.23
C ALA A 441 -25.77 1.63 30.58
N THR A 442 -26.07 1.54 29.30
CA THR A 442 -26.45 2.70 28.48
C THR A 442 -27.78 3.31 28.94
N GLU A 443 -28.72 2.50 29.45
CA GLU A 443 -30.03 2.93 29.93
C GLU A 443 -29.97 3.87 31.15
N THR A 444 -28.81 3.97 31.82
CA THR A 444 -28.63 4.88 32.97
C THR A 444 -28.60 6.36 32.53
N GLY A 445 -28.21 6.65 31.29
CA GLY A 445 -28.12 8.02 30.73
C GLY A 445 -26.95 8.89 31.27
N THR A 446 -26.33 8.53 32.39
CA THR A 446 -25.16 9.23 32.94
C THR A 446 -23.94 8.32 33.02
N ASN A 447 -22.75 8.84 32.69
CA ASN A 447 -21.49 8.10 32.63
C ASN A 447 -21.59 6.82 31.77
N VAL A 448 -22.36 6.85 30.69
CA VAL A 448 -22.62 5.68 29.85
C VAL A 448 -21.43 5.33 28.94
N PRO A 449 -21.31 4.08 28.47
CA PRO A 449 -20.22 3.74 27.55
C PRO A 449 -20.35 4.46 26.21
N TYR A 450 -19.23 4.79 25.57
CA TYR A 450 -19.20 5.45 24.25
C TYR A 450 -17.90 5.16 23.49
N LEU A 451 -17.93 5.38 22.18
CA LEU A 451 -16.77 5.29 21.29
C LEU A 451 -16.33 6.71 20.88
N GLU A 452 -15.12 7.09 21.23
CA GLU A 452 -14.49 8.36 20.82
C GLU A 452 -13.55 8.10 19.64
N VAL A 453 -13.72 8.81 18.53
CA VAL A 453 -12.95 8.59 17.30
C VAL A 453 -12.40 9.91 16.78
N THR A 454 -11.08 10.00 16.61
CA THR A 454 -10.44 11.11 15.91
C THR A 454 -10.19 10.70 14.46
N TYR A 455 -10.63 11.53 13.51
CA TYR A 455 -10.58 11.21 12.08
C TYR A 455 -10.36 12.44 11.20
N THR A 456 -9.91 12.21 9.97
CA THR A 456 -9.80 13.22 8.92
C THR A 456 -10.52 12.77 7.65
N TYR A 457 -10.80 13.73 6.78
CA TYR A 457 -11.26 13.48 5.41
C TYR A 457 -10.16 13.87 4.43
N ASP A 458 -10.19 13.26 3.25
CA ASP A 458 -9.23 13.58 2.19
C ASP A 458 -9.35 15.04 1.76
N LYS A 459 -8.19 15.69 1.66
CA LYS A 459 -8.08 17.05 1.15
C LYS A 459 -8.35 17.07 -0.36
N PRO A 460 -9.26 17.91 -0.86
CA PRO A 460 -9.43 18.10 -2.29
C PRO A 460 -8.15 18.66 -2.92
N GLU A 461 -7.81 18.15 -4.10
CA GLU A 461 -6.75 18.73 -4.94
C GLU A 461 -7.08 20.17 -5.38
N LYS A 462 -6.06 20.92 -5.80
CA LYS A 462 -6.26 22.27 -6.34
C LYS A 462 -7.22 22.25 -7.53
N ALA A 463 -8.20 23.13 -7.54
CA ALA A 463 -9.03 23.33 -8.74
C ALA A 463 -8.18 23.82 -9.91
N MET A 464 -8.47 23.31 -11.11
CA MET A 464 -8.08 23.93 -12.36
C MET A 464 -9.03 25.08 -12.67
N ILE A 465 -8.48 26.25 -13.00
CA ILE A 465 -9.27 27.46 -13.30
C ILE A 465 -8.92 27.96 -14.69
N LYS A 466 -9.93 28.08 -15.55
CA LYS A 466 -9.84 28.75 -16.85
C LYS A 466 -10.60 30.05 -16.81
N THR A 467 -9.91 31.15 -17.07
CA THR A 467 -10.51 32.48 -17.11
C THR A 467 -10.79 32.92 -18.53
N VAL A 468 -11.90 33.64 -18.72
CA VAL A 468 -12.32 34.15 -20.03
C VAL A 468 -12.67 35.63 -19.93
N SER A 469 -12.26 36.41 -20.93
CA SER A 469 -12.68 37.81 -21.06
C SER A 469 -14.10 37.87 -21.63
N ASN A 470 -14.91 38.82 -21.16
CA ASN A 470 -16.23 39.09 -21.74
C ASN A 470 -16.17 39.99 -22.99
N GLY A 471 -14.97 40.34 -23.45
CA GLY A 471 -14.73 41.09 -24.69
C GLY A 471 -14.23 42.51 -24.45
N VAL A 472 -13.78 43.13 -25.54
CA VAL A 472 -13.21 44.48 -25.54
C VAL A 472 -14.22 45.51 -25.02
N GLY A 473 -13.79 46.37 -24.10
CA GLY A 473 -14.58 47.44 -23.51
C GLY A 473 -15.50 47.03 -22.36
N THR A 474 -15.46 45.77 -21.92
CA THR A 474 -16.33 45.28 -20.83
C THR A 474 -15.71 45.39 -19.44
N GLY A 475 -14.38 45.41 -19.33
CA GLY A 475 -13.64 45.42 -18.07
C GLY A 475 -13.82 44.18 -17.19
N THR A 476 -14.47 43.14 -17.69
CA THR A 476 -14.90 41.98 -16.89
C THR A 476 -14.58 40.64 -17.56
N GLY A 477 -14.61 39.59 -16.75
CA GLY A 477 -14.40 38.22 -17.17
C GLY A 477 -15.08 37.21 -16.23
N ALA A 478 -14.93 35.94 -16.54
CA ALA A 478 -15.45 34.84 -15.74
C ALA A 478 -14.39 33.75 -15.51
N MET A 479 -14.46 33.12 -14.34
CA MET A 479 -13.70 31.95 -13.95
C MET A 479 -14.56 30.69 -14.15
N ASN A 480 -14.03 29.71 -14.88
CA ASN A 480 -14.56 28.35 -15.00
C ASN A 480 -13.65 27.41 -14.20
N LEU A 481 -14.22 26.74 -13.20
CA LEU A 481 -13.50 25.90 -12.26
C LEU A 481 -13.86 24.45 -12.49
N THR A 482 -12.85 23.58 -12.42
CA THR A 482 -13.00 22.12 -12.45
C THR A 482 -12.07 21.49 -11.41
N TRP A 483 -12.54 20.48 -10.70
CA TRP A 483 -11.76 19.74 -9.70
C TRP A 483 -12.14 18.27 -9.73
N ASP A 484 -11.26 17.42 -9.20
CA ASP A 484 -11.51 15.99 -9.14
C ASP A 484 -12.56 15.65 -8.09
N LYS A 485 -13.32 14.59 -8.34
CA LYS A 485 -14.31 14.09 -7.38
C LYS A 485 -13.58 13.48 -6.19
N VAL A 486 -13.87 13.98 -4.98
CA VAL A 486 -13.37 13.40 -3.74
C VAL A 486 -14.29 12.25 -3.32
N PRO A 487 -13.76 11.03 -3.07
CA PRO A 487 -14.55 9.91 -2.58
C PRO A 487 -15.34 10.24 -1.32
N GLY A 488 -16.59 9.78 -1.22
CA GLY A 488 -17.44 10.00 -0.05
C GLY A 488 -18.06 11.40 0.06
N ALA A 489 -17.65 12.38 -0.75
CA ALA A 489 -18.21 13.73 -0.71
C ALA A 489 -19.67 13.75 -1.19
N THR A 490 -20.54 14.40 -0.42
CA THR A 490 -21.97 14.63 -0.72
C THR A 490 -22.21 15.98 -1.38
N GLY A 491 -21.23 16.89 -1.36
CA GLY A 491 -21.31 18.21 -1.98
C GLY A 491 -19.97 18.95 -1.97
N TYR A 492 -19.94 20.15 -2.53
CA TYR A 492 -18.75 21.02 -2.53
C TYR A 492 -19.11 22.48 -2.24
N LYS A 493 -18.13 23.22 -1.72
CA LYS A 493 -18.12 24.69 -1.63
C LYS A 493 -16.95 25.26 -2.42
N VAL A 494 -17.20 26.35 -3.15
CA VAL A 494 -16.16 27.19 -3.77
C VAL A 494 -15.88 28.35 -2.83
N ILE A 495 -14.61 28.60 -2.54
CA ILE A 495 -14.16 29.61 -1.58
C ILE A 495 -13.31 30.65 -2.29
N ILE A 496 -13.71 31.91 -2.28
CA ILE A 496 -13.04 33.00 -3.01
C ILE A 496 -12.60 34.09 -2.02
N GLY A 497 -11.35 34.54 -2.14
CA GLY A 497 -10.83 35.65 -1.33
C GLY A 497 -11.34 37.02 -1.83
N ASN A 498 -11.92 37.81 -0.94
CA ASN A 498 -12.43 39.16 -1.26
C ASN A 498 -11.45 40.29 -0.87
N GLY A 499 -10.28 39.94 -0.34
CA GLY A 499 -9.26 40.89 0.14
C GLY A 499 -9.32 41.19 1.63
N TYR A 500 -10.39 40.82 2.34
CA TYR A 500 -10.51 40.88 3.81
C TYR A 500 -10.54 39.48 4.44
N ASN A 501 -11.33 38.58 3.86
CA ASN A 501 -11.46 37.20 4.27
C ASN A 501 -11.80 36.29 3.06
N TYR A 502 -12.05 35.02 3.34
CA TYR A 502 -12.62 34.07 2.39
C TYR A 502 -14.14 34.08 2.48
N GLU A 503 -14.82 34.07 1.33
CA GLU A 503 -16.26 33.86 1.24
C GLU A 503 -16.58 32.54 0.53
N GLN A 504 -17.57 31.81 1.06
CA GLN A 504 -17.93 30.46 0.61
C GLN A 504 -19.26 30.44 -0.14
N PHE A 505 -19.30 29.66 -1.22
CA PHE A 505 -20.46 29.42 -2.08
C PHE A 505 -20.72 27.91 -2.20
N ALA A 506 -21.86 27.43 -1.70
CA ALA A 506 -22.27 26.04 -1.89
C ALA A 506 -22.63 25.80 -3.36
N VAL A 507 -22.06 24.76 -3.96
CA VAL A 507 -22.23 24.44 -5.39
C VAL A 507 -22.87 23.08 -5.65
N GLY A 508 -23.19 22.33 -4.58
CA GLY A 508 -23.78 20.99 -4.66
C GLY A 508 -22.74 19.91 -5.01
N ASN A 509 -23.20 18.71 -5.34
CA ASN A 509 -22.33 17.58 -5.71
C ASN A 509 -21.91 17.65 -7.18
N VAL A 510 -21.09 18.64 -7.51
CA VAL A 510 -20.55 18.88 -8.85
C VAL A 510 -19.03 18.95 -8.80
N THR A 511 -18.39 18.63 -9.92
CA THR A 511 -16.93 18.74 -10.11
C THR A 511 -16.53 19.90 -11.02
N SER A 512 -17.50 20.74 -11.38
CA SER A 512 -17.27 21.95 -12.16
C SER A 512 -18.26 23.03 -11.79
N TRP A 513 -17.82 24.29 -11.84
CA TRP A 513 -18.64 25.45 -11.54
C TRP A 513 -18.12 26.69 -12.25
N THR A 514 -19.01 27.61 -12.63
CA THR A 514 -18.65 28.85 -13.30
C THR A 514 -19.23 30.06 -12.59
N THR A 515 -18.45 31.14 -12.57
CA THR A 515 -18.89 32.46 -12.10
C THR A 515 -19.71 33.21 -13.14
N LYS A 516 -19.71 32.75 -14.41
CA LYS A 516 -20.40 33.44 -15.51
C LYS A 516 -21.91 33.51 -15.27
N GLY A 517 -22.47 34.70 -15.36
CA GLY A 517 -23.89 34.99 -15.20
C GLY A 517 -24.39 34.88 -13.76
N LYS A 518 -23.50 34.83 -12.77
CA LYS A 518 -23.87 34.64 -11.34
C LYS A 518 -24.03 35.95 -10.57
N GLY A 519 -23.57 37.09 -11.12
CA GLY A 519 -23.70 38.39 -10.46
C GLY A 519 -23.08 38.43 -9.07
N ILE A 520 -21.86 37.92 -8.92
CA ILE A 520 -21.18 37.72 -7.62
C ILE A 520 -20.36 38.96 -7.23
N PHE A 521 -19.73 39.61 -8.20
CA PHE A 521 -18.79 40.70 -7.92
C PHE A 521 -19.55 41.99 -7.59
N PRO A 522 -19.08 42.87 -6.67
CA PRO A 522 -19.79 44.12 -6.37
C PRO A 522 -19.88 45.03 -7.59
N THR A 523 -20.99 45.75 -7.75
CA THR A 523 -21.14 46.71 -8.84
C THR A 523 -20.13 47.85 -8.72
N LYS A 524 -19.85 48.55 -9.83
CA LYS A 524 -18.93 49.71 -9.83
C LYS A 524 -19.32 50.76 -8.78
N ALA A 525 -20.62 51.02 -8.64
CA ALA A 525 -21.13 51.98 -7.66
C ALA A 525 -20.92 51.52 -6.20
N GLU A 526 -20.91 50.20 -5.95
CA GLU A 526 -20.63 49.62 -4.63
C GLU A 526 -19.13 49.63 -4.32
N ILE A 527 -18.28 49.28 -5.30
CA ILE A 527 -16.82 49.43 -5.20
C ILE A 527 -16.45 50.89 -4.90
N ASP A 528 -17.07 51.87 -5.58
CA ASP A 528 -16.79 53.29 -5.36
C ASP A 528 -17.23 53.79 -3.96
N LYS A 529 -18.16 53.09 -3.32
CA LYS A 529 -18.57 53.33 -1.92
C LYS A 529 -17.69 52.64 -0.89
N GLY A 530 -16.67 51.90 -1.31
CA GLY A 530 -15.77 51.19 -0.41
C GLY A 530 -16.21 49.76 -0.03
N LEU A 531 -17.22 49.20 -0.72
CA LEU A 531 -17.66 47.82 -0.45
C LEU A 531 -16.70 46.80 -1.07
N TYR A 532 -16.57 45.64 -0.42
CA TYR A 532 -15.66 44.56 -0.81
C TYR A 532 -16.24 43.15 -0.63
N THR A 533 -17.48 43.01 -0.16
CA THR A 533 -18.14 41.72 0.06
C THR A 533 -18.80 41.21 -1.21
N PHE A 534 -18.73 39.90 -1.48
CA PHE A 534 -19.38 39.31 -2.65
C PHE A 534 -20.90 39.16 -2.48
N HIS A 535 -21.63 39.21 -3.60
CA HIS A 535 -23.06 38.96 -3.64
C HIS A 535 -23.37 37.46 -3.67
N LYS A 536 -24.30 37.03 -2.80
CA LYS A 536 -24.90 35.69 -2.81
C LYS A 536 -26.32 35.69 -3.38
N ASP A 537 -26.88 36.87 -3.64
CA ASP A 537 -28.25 37.08 -4.15
C ASP A 537 -28.31 37.29 -5.66
N GLY A 538 -27.16 37.28 -6.35
CA GLY A 538 -27.03 37.45 -7.79
C GLY A 538 -27.24 38.87 -8.30
N LYS A 539 -27.25 39.90 -7.42
CA LYS A 539 -27.46 41.30 -7.82
C LYS A 539 -26.18 42.05 -8.20
N GLY A 540 -25.02 41.42 -8.11
CA GLY A 540 -23.74 41.98 -8.50
C GLY A 540 -23.48 41.93 -10.01
N THR A 541 -22.22 42.05 -10.39
CA THR A 541 -21.73 41.98 -11.77
C THR A 541 -20.86 40.74 -12.01
N GLU A 542 -20.39 40.58 -13.25
CA GLU A 542 -19.27 39.70 -13.57
C GLU A 542 -17.99 40.17 -12.88
N PHE A 543 -17.03 39.26 -12.70
CA PHE A 543 -15.77 39.57 -12.04
C PHE A 543 -14.95 40.59 -12.84
N ALA A 544 -14.36 41.56 -12.14
CA ALA A 544 -13.50 42.54 -12.78
C ALA A 544 -12.21 41.89 -13.31
N ASN A 545 -11.71 42.36 -14.46
CA ASN A 545 -10.41 41.93 -14.97
C ASN A 545 -9.26 42.37 -14.06
N ASP A 546 -9.47 43.42 -13.25
CA ASP A 546 -8.51 43.91 -12.26
C ASP A 546 -9.18 44.03 -10.88
N PRO A 547 -8.89 43.13 -9.93
CA PRO A 547 -9.48 43.14 -8.60
C PRO A 547 -8.88 44.18 -7.64
N ARG A 548 -7.87 44.96 -8.02
CA ARG A 548 -7.14 45.82 -7.06
C ARG A 548 -8.04 46.81 -6.32
N ALA A 549 -9.10 47.30 -6.96
CA ALA A 549 -10.07 48.18 -6.31
C ALA A 549 -10.85 47.48 -5.18
N LEU A 550 -11.25 46.22 -5.37
CA LEU A 550 -11.89 45.39 -4.35
C LEU A 550 -10.95 45.21 -3.14
N TYR A 551 -9.69 44.87 -3.41
CA TYR A 551 -8.71 44.61 -2.35
C TYR A 551 -8.27 45.88 -1.61
N GLU A 552 -8.21 47.03 -2.30
CA GLU A 552 -7.97 48.32 -1.65
C GLU A 552 -9.09 48.67 -0.68
N ASN A 553 -10.34 48.36 -1.01
CA ASN A 553 -11.48 48.54 -0.11
C ASN A 553 -11.38 47.63 1.12
N GLY A 554 -11.06 46.34 0.94
CA GLY A 554 -10.81 45.42 2.06
C GLY A 554 -9.66 45.88 2.96
N PHE A 555 -8.57 46.39 2.39
CA PHE A 555 -7.46 46.96 3.16
C PHE A 555 -7.88 48.20 3.96
N LYS A 556 -8.64 49.12 3.37
CA LYS A 556 -9.17 50.30 4.08
C LYS A 556 -10.13 49.94 5.21
N ALA A 557 -10.80 48.79 5.12
CA ALA A 557 -11.62 48.24 6.18
C ALA A 557 -10.82 47.54 7.30
N GLY A 558 -9.49 47.47 7.20
CA GLY A 558 -8.61 46.90 8.23
C GLY A 558 -8.06 45.51 7.94
N SER A 559 -8.16 45.02 6.69
CA SER A 559 -7.64 43.70 6.32
C SER A 559 -6.13 43.54 6.49
N THR A 560 -5.72 42.38 7.03
CA THR A 560 -4.34 41.88 7.06
C THR A 560 -4.08 40.77 6.03
N PHE A 561 -5.04 40.47 5.15
CA PHE A 561 -5.08 39.29 4.29
C PHE A 561 -4.07 39.30 3.11
N GLY A 562 -3.29 40.37 2.95
CA GLY A 562 -2.14 40.40 2.03
C GLY A 562 -2.46 40.50 0.52
N LEU A 563 -3.73 40.67 0.13
CA LEU A 563 -4.12 40.78 -1.29
C LEU A 563 -4.06 42.20 -1.87
N ARG A 564 -3.69 43.21 -1.07
CA ARG A 564 -3.54 44.58 -1.56
C ARG A 564 -2.55 44.62 -2.73
N ASN A 565 -2.91 45.36 -3.80
CA ASN A 565 -2.14 45.48 -5.05
C ASN A 565 -2.02 44.20 -5.90
N GLN A 566 -2.66 43.09 -5.52
CA GLN A 566 -2.66 41.87 -6.33
C GLN A 566 -3.66 41.99 -7.49
N THR A 567 -3.29 41.47 -8.66
CA THR A 567 -4.13 41.42 -9.87
C THR A 567 -4.82 40.06 -10.07
N LYS A 568 -4.64 39.14 -9.13
CA LYS A 568 -5.20 37.78 -9.15
C LYS A 568 -6.34 37.62 -8.16
N TYR A 569 -7.24 36.71 -8.45
CA TYR A 569 -8.16 36.11 -7.48
C TYR A 569 -7.49 34.89 -6.85
N ILE A 570 -7.86 34.58 -5.60
CA ILE A 570 -7.47 33.33 -4.95
C ILE A 570 -8.71 32.50 -4.69
N VAL A 571 -8.65 31.21 -5.03
CA VAL A 571 -9.77 30.29 -4.93
C VAL A 571 -9.34 28.98 -4.29
N ARG A 572 -10.24 28.36 -3.52
CA ARG A 572 -10.12 27.01 -2.95
C ARG A 572 -11.41 26.22 -3.14
N ILE A 573 -11.31 24.91 -3.07
CA ILE A 573 -12.44 23.97 -3.04
C ILE A 573 -12.49 23.29 -1.67
N LEU A 574 -13.69 23.07 -1.16
CA LEU A 574 -13.96 22.29 0.04
C LEU A 574 -14.96 21.19 -0.31
N ALA A 575 -14.67 19.96 0.09
CA ALA A 575 -15.61 18.84 -0.02
C ALA A 575 -16.49 18.77 1.24
N ILE A 576 -17.77 18.49 1.05
CA ILE A 576 -18.75 18.31 2.12
C ILE A 576 -19.03 16.82 2.26
N TYR A 577 -19.06 16.31 3.48
CA TYR A 577 -19.34 14.93 3.84
C TYR A 577 -20.61 14.83 4.68
N PRO A 578 -21.16 13.62 4.90
CA PRO A 578 -22.31 13.45 5.81
C PRO A 578 -22.06 13.93 7.24
N GLY A 579 -20.81 13.98 7.69
CA GLY A 579 -20.40 14.46 9.02
C GLY A 579 -19.68 15.81 9.01
N GLY A 580 -19.95 16.65 8.00
CA GLY A 580 -19.49 18.04 7.96
C GLY A 580 -18.53 18.42 6.84
N ASP A 581 -17.94 19.61 6.96
CA ASP A 581 -17.00 20.19 6.01
C ASP A 581 -15.61 19.52 6.11
N GLY A 582 -15.08 19.03 5.00
CA GLY A 582 -13.71 18.54 4.92
C GLY A 582 -12.66 19.66 4.84
N PRO A 583 -11.36 19.32 4.82
CA PRO A 583 -10.31 20.31 4.64
C PRO A 583 -10.41 21.03 3.29
N THR A 584 -9.96 22.29 3.24
CA THR A 584 -9.90 23.04 1.97
C THR A 584 -8.71 22.61 1.12
N SER A 585 -8.87 22.63 -0.21
CA SER A 585 -7.76 22.54 -1.15
C SER A 585 -6.71 23.63 -0.89
N ASP A 586 -5.52 23.44 -1.44
CA ASP A 586 -4.56 24.54 -1.53
C ASP A 586 -5.10 25.69 -2.38
N ILE A 587 -4.50 26.87 -2.23
CA ILE A 587 -4.86 28.05 -3.01
C ILE A 587 -4.54 27.82 -4.50
N THR A 588 -5.53 28.08 -5.35
CA THR A 588 -5.37 28.31 -6.77
C THR A 588 -5.47 29.81 -7.07
N ASP A 589 -4.42 30.35 -7.70
CA ASP A 589 -4.43 31.70 -8.24
C ASP A 589 -5.19 31.73 -9.57
N ALA A 590 -6.05 32.73 -9.77
CA ALA A 590 -6.79 32.96 -11.00
C ALA A 590 -6.54 34.38 -11.54
N TYR A 591 -5.93 34.47 -12.72
CA TYR A 591 -5.69 35.74 -13.42
C TYR A 591 -6.72 35.92 -14.51
N MET A 592 -7.38 37.08 -14.55
CA MET A 592 -8.27 37.40 -15.66
C MET A 592 -7.46 37.79 -16.90
N PRO A 593 -7.86 37.35 -18.10
CA PRO A 593 -7.16 37.68 -19.33
C PRO A 593 -7.37 39.17 -19.69
N PRO A 594 -6.41 39.78 -20.39
CA PRO A 594 -6.58 41.11 -20.96
C PRO A 594 -7.68 41.10 -22.03
N GLU A 595 -8.24 42.28 -22.31
CA GLU A 595 -9.30 42.43 -23.31
C GLU A 595 -8.84 42.19 -24.75
N ALA A 596 -7.57 42.44 -25.06
CA ALA A 596 -6.98 42.24 -26.38
C ALA A 596 -6.11 40.97 -26.42
N THR A 597 -6.26 40.18 -27.48
CA THR A 597 -5.48 38.95 -27.69
C THR A 597 -3.99 39.28 -27.87
N PRO A 598 -3.07 38.58 -27.16
CA PRO A 598 -1.64 38.77 -27.34
C PRO A 598 -1.16 38.44 -28.76
N ALA A 599 -0.03 39.03 -29.18
CA ALA A 599 0.60 38.70 -30.45
C ALA A 599 1.08 37.23 -30.48
N LYS A 600 1.04 36.59 -31.66
CA LYS A 600 1.59 35.24 -31.86
C LYS A 600 3.13 35.25 -31.90
N PRO A 601 3.81 34.21 -31.40
CA PRO A 601 5.26 34.08 -31.53
C PRO A 601 5.71 34.00 -33.00
N GLU A 602 6.93 34.45 -33.30
CA GLU A 602 7.57 34.25 -34.59
C GLU A 602 7.97 32.77 -34.81
N LYS A 603 8.37 32.41 -36.05
CA LYS A 603 8.86 31.05 -36.36
C LYS A 603 10.13 30.72 -35.55
N SER A 604 10.24 29.48 -35.11
CA SER A 604 11.45 28.97 -34.47
C SER A 604 12.58 28.69 -35.47
N THR A 605 13.81 28.71 -34.97
CA THR A 605 15.02 28.21 -35.65
C THR A 605 15.37 26.82 -35.10
N ILE A 606 15.65 25.84 -35.96
CA ILE A 606 15.90 24.45 -35.58
C ILE A 606 17.23 23.96 -36.17
N GLN A 607 18.07 23.34 -35.34
CA GLN A 607 19.24 22.57 -35.77
C GLN A 607 19.07 21.10 -35.34
N SER A 608 19.41 20.16 -36.21
CA SER A 608 19.24 18.73 -35.97
C SER A 608 20.56 17.98 -35.96
N TYR A 609 20.64 16.90 -35.18
CA TYR A 609 21.85 16.13 -34.93
C TYR A 609 21.53 14.64 -34.87
N SER A 610 22.47 13.79 -35.32
CA SER A 610 22.41 12.33 -35.10
C SER A 610 22.76 11.99 -33.64
N SER A 611 22.13 10.94 -33.11
CA SER A 611 22.37 10.40 -31.76
C SER A 611 23.60 9.51 -31.67
N GLY A 612 24.24 9.17 -32.80
CA GLY A 612 25.47 8.39 -32.85
C GLY A 612 25.36 7.14 -33.72
N ALA A 613 26.46 6.37 -33.77
CA ALA A 613 26.62 5.22 -34.65
C ALA A 613 25.61 4.11 -34.35
N GLY A 614 24.93 3.61 -35.39
CA GLY A 614 23.99 2.47 -35.28
C GLY A 614 22.72 2.73 -34.47
N THR A 615 22.38 3.99 -34.22
CA THR A 615 21.21 4.36 -33.38
C THR A 615 19.96 4.70 -34.16
N GLU A 616 20.07 4.97 -35.47
CA GLU A 616 18.98 5.39 -36.38
C GLU A 616 18.10 6.55 -35.86
N THR A 617 18.61 7.30 -34.89
CA THR A 617 17.89 8.36 -34.20
C THR A 617 18.70 9.65 -34.12
N GLY A 618 18.00 10.73 -33.77
CA GLY A 618 18.53 12.08 -33.67
C GLY A 618 17.72 12.97 -32.74
N TYR A 619 18.16 14.22 -32.64
CA TYR A 619 17.52 15.24 -31.81
C TYR A 619 17.53 16.62 -32.47
N MET A 620 16.64 17.50 -31.99
CA MET A 620 16.48 18.87 -32.45
C MET A 620 16.77 19.87 -31.32
N ASP A 621 17.60 20.85 -31.62
CA ASP A 621 17.77 22.06 -30.83
C ASP A 621 16.91 23.18 -31.44
N ILE A 622 15.91 23.62 -30.69
CA ILE A 622 14.87 24.56 -31.13
C ILE A 622 15.03 25.87 -30.39
N SER A 623 15.02 27.02 -31.08
CA SER A 623 15.13 28.36 -30.47
C SER A 623 14.13 29.36 -31.06
N TRP A 624 13.70 30.35 -30.29
CA TRP A 624 12.71 31.36 -30.68
C TRP A 624 12.88 32.70 -29.94
N GLN A 625 12.17 33.74 -30.38
CA GLN A 625 12.20 35.06 -29.74
C GLN A 625 11.16 35.18 -28.62
N THR A 626 11.43 36.00 -27.61
CA THR A 626 10.47 36.27 -26.52
C THR A 626 9.26 37.09 -27.01
N VAL A 627 8.13 36.93 -26.33
CA VAL A 627 6.88 37.66 -26.58
C VAL A 627 6.47 38.37 -25.29
N PRO A 628 6.14 39.68 -25.32
CA PRO A 628 5.81 40.43 -24.11
C PRO A 628 4.67 39.81 -23.29
N GLY A 629 4.88 39.64 -21.99
CA GLY A 629 3.89 39.13 -21.05
C GLY A 629 3.80 37.60 -20.96
N ALA A 630 4.51 36.86 -21.81
CA ALA A 630 4.64 35.42 -21.67
C ALA A 630 5.41 35.08 -20.37
N VAL A 631 4.92 34.09 -19.64
CA VAL A 631 5.54 33.57 -18.40
C VAL A 631 6.09 32.15 -18.58
N ASP A 632 5.74 31.48 -19.67
CA ASP A 632 6.23 30.14 -20.04
C ASP A 632 6.04 29.94 -21.57
N TYR A 633 6.60 28.88 -22.13
CA TYR A 633 6.45 28.47 -23.52
C TYR A 633 6.20 26.96 -23.64
N LYS A 634 5.47 26.56 -24.69
CA LYS A 634 5.35 25.16 -25.11
C LYS A 634 5.92 24.96 -26.51
N ILE A 635 6.66 23.87 -26.69
CA ILE A 635 6.96 23.32 -28.02
C ILE A 635 5.77 22.48 -28.48
N VAL A 636 5.39 22.66 -29.73
CA VAL A 636 4.25 21.97 -30.35
C VAL A 636 4.76 21.17 -31.53
N ILE A 637 4.73 19.83 -31.46
CA ILE A 637 5.28 18.93 -32.49
C ILE A 637 4.16 18.10 -33.09
N GLY A 638 4.15 17.96 -34.43
CA GLY A 638 3.19 17.10 -35.13
C GLY A 638 3.58 15.63 -35.05
N ASN A 639 2.66 14.76 -34.64
CA ASN A 639 2.85 13.31 -34.54
C ASN A 639 2.20 12.52 -35.70
N GLY A 640 1.73 13.21 -36.73
CA GLY A 640 1.02 12.59 -37.86
C GLY A 640 -0.50 12.54 -37.70
N TYR A 641 -1.04 12.57 -36.48
CA TYR A 641 -2.49 12.65 -36.21
C TYR A 641 -2.93 14.05 -35.78
N ASN A 642 -2.19 14.66 -34.88
CA ASN A 642 -2.43 16.00 -34.35
C ASN A 642 -1.13 16.64 -33.86
N TYR A 643 -1.27 17.76 -33.13
CA TYR A 643 -0.17 18.41 -32.43
C TYR A 643 -0.10 17.95 -30.98
N GLU A 644 1.11 17.67 -30.51
CA GLU A 644 1.44 17.41 -29.10
C GLU A 644 2.22 18.56 -28.49
N TYR A 645 2.02 18.80 -27.19
CA TYR A 645 2.49 19.99 -26.49
C TYR A 645 3.45 19.60 -25.36
N PHE A 646 4.63 20.23 -25.36
CA PHE A 646 5.69 20.01 -24.38
C PHE A 646 6.04 21.33 -23.69
N ASN A 647 5.89 21.38 -22.37
CA ASN A 647 6.24 22.56 -21.58
C ASN A 647 7.76 22.73 -21.54
N THR A 648 8.25 23.96 -21.71
CA THR A 648 9.69 24.26 -21.72
C THR A 648 10.17 25.09 -20.54
N GLY A 649 9.26 25.73 -19.79
CA GLY A 649 9.62 26.78 -18.86
C GLY A 649 9.79 28.13 -19.58
N ASN A 650 10.12 29.17 -18.82
CA ASN A 650 10.38 30.51 -19.36
C ASN A 650 11.77 30.59 -20.03
N VAL A 651 11.95 29.83 -21.11
CA VAL A 651 13.17 29.79 -21.91
C VAL A 651 12.86 30.13 -23.36
N THR A 652 13.91 30.40 -24.13
CA THR A 652 13.83 30.68 -25.57
C THR A 652 14.58 29.67 -26.42
N ASN A 653 15.06 28.60 -25.79
CA ASN A 653 15.71 27.47 -26.43
C ASN A 653 15.34 26.18 -25.70
N TRP A 654 15.18 25.10 -26.45
CA TRP A 654 14.83 23.79 -25.93
C TRP A 654 15.32 22.70 -26.86
N SER A 655 15.85 21.62 -26.28
CA SER A 655 16.40 20.47 -27.01
C SER A 655 15.56 19.22 -26.75
N THR A 656 15.33 18.41 -27.78
CA THR A 656 14.75 17.07 -27.61
C THR A 656 15.75 16.05 -27.07
N LYS A 657 17.04 16.38 -27.03
CA LYS A 657 18.12 15.46 -26.65
C LYS A 657 17.92 14.87 -25.26
N GLY A 658 17.92 13.55 -25.16
CA GLY A 658 17.79 12.82 -23.90
C GLY A 658 16.39 12.89 -23.29
N LYS A 659 15.41 13.45 -24.01
CA LYS A 659 14.03 13.59 -23.51
C LYS A 659 13.21 12.33 -23.73
N LYS A 660 13.62 11.47 -24.67
CA LYS A 660 12.99 10.17 -24.90
C LYS A 660 11.48 10.25 -25.10
N ILE A 661 11.06 11.17 -25.97
CA ILE A 661 9.65 11.49 -26.20
C ILE A 661 9.09 10.84 -27.48
N PHE A 662 9.94 10.26 -28.33
CA PHE A 662 9.49 9.52 -29.50
C PHE A 662 8.99 8.12 -29.09
N PRO A 663 7.98 7.51 -29.71
CA PRO A 663 7.57 6.14 -29.38
C PRO A 663 8.71 5.16 -29.65
N THR A 664 8.79 4.08 -28.88
CA THR A 664 9.79 3.03 -29.13
C THR A 664 9.50 2.29 -30.44
N GLN A 665 10.48 1.58 -30.98
CA GLN A 665 10.27 0.79 -32.20
C GLN A 665 9.13 -0.24 -32.03
N GLU A 666 9.06 -0.92 -30.88
CA GLU A 666 7.95 -1.86 -30.58
C GLU A 666 6.59 -1.17 -30.59
N GLU A 667 6.50 0.06 -30.10
CA GLU A 667 5.26 0.84 -30.11
C GLU A 667 4.89 1.28 -31.53
N ILE A 668 5.86 1.71 -32.33
CA ILE A 668 5.66 2.00 -33.76
C ILE A 668 5.17 0.75 -34.51
N ASP A 669 5.77 -0.41 -34.27
CA ASP A 669 5.37 -1.67 -34.93
C ASP A 669 3.94 -2.09 -34.52
N ASN A 670 3.52 -1.76 -33.30
CA ASN A 670 2.17 -1.96 -32.80
C ASN A 670 1.16 -0.88 -33.28
N GLY A 671 1.54 0.01 -34.20
CA GLY A 671 0.66 1.03 -34.76
C GLY A 671 0.45 2.26 -33.87
N LEU A 672 1.28 2.46 -32.83
CA LEU A 672 1.20 3.64 -31.97
C LEU A 672 1.93 4.82 -32.62
N TYR A 673 1.46 6.03 -32.30
CA TYR A 673 1.96 7.28 -32.88
C TYR A 673 2.03 8.45 -31.89
N LYS A 674 1.70 8.22 -30.61
CA LYS A 674 1.66 9.28 -29.60
C LYS A 674 3.03 9.45 -28.93
N PHE A 675 3.47 10.68 -28.77
CA PHE A 675 4.72 10.97 -28.08
C PHE A 675 4.61 10.71 -26.57
N HIS A 676 5.74 10.29 -25.98
CA HIS A 676 5.88 10.08 -24.55
C HIS A 676 6.06 11.40 -23.79
N LYS A 677 5.51 11.46 -22.58
CA LYS A 677 5.68 12.61 -21.66
C LYS A 677 6.37 12.25 -20.35
N ASP A 678 6.58 10.96 -20.11
CA ASP A 678 7.23 10.38 -18.93
C ASP A 678 8.72 10.05 -19.17
N GLY A 679 9.19 10.20 -20.41
CA GLY A 679 10.58 9.91 -20.82
C GLY A 679 10.89 8.43 -21.01
N THR A 680 9.87 7.59 -21.18
CA THR A 680 10.03 6.14 -21.40
C THR A 680 10.24 5.75 -22.86
N GLY A 681 10.09 6.70 -23.79
CA GLY A 681 10.30 6.47 -25.21
C GLY A 681 11.78 6.52 -25.64
N GLU A 682 11.98 6.96 -26.89
CA GLU A 682 13.27 7.00 -27.57
C GLU A 682 13.60 8.39 -28.13
N GLU A 683 14.83 8.54 -28.63
CA GLU A 683 15.20 9.72 -29.42
C GLU A 683 14.42 9.71 -30.75
N PHE A 684 14.33 10.87 -31.42
CA PHE A 684 13.53 10.96 -32.62
C PHE A 684 14.10 10.09 -33.73
N ALA A 685 13.26 9.31 -34.40
CA ALA A 685 13.66 8.56 -35.57
C ALA A 685 14.20 9.48 -36.67
N ASN A 686 15.23 9.03 -37.37
CA ASN A 686 15.77 9.76 -38.52
C ASN A 686 14.76 9.86 -39.67
N ASP A 687 13.83 8.90 -39.75
CA ASP A 687 12.72 8.92 -40.67
C ASP A 687 11.36 8.79 -39.92
N PRO A 688 10.52 9.84 -39.93
CA PRO A 688 9.22 9.79 -39.24
C PRO A 688 8.10 9.10 -40.03
N ARG A 689 8.34 8.56 -41.24
CA ARG A 689 7.25 8.07 -42.08
C ARG A 689 6.45 6.93 -41.43
N ALA A 690 7.09 6.05 -40.67
CA ALA A 690 6.40 5.00 -39.92
C ALA A 690 5.42 5.58 -38.87
N LEU A 691 5.87 6.58 -38.10
CA LEU A 691 5.01 7.32 -37.15
C LEU A 691 3.79 7.94 -37.87
N TYR A 692 4.02 8.54 -39.03
CA TYR A 692 2.97 9.22 -39.79
C TYR A 692 2.01 8.26 -40.50
N GLU A 693 2.49 7.09 -40.93
CA GLU A 693 1.63 6.02 -41.43
C GLU A 693 0.70 5.52 -40.33
N ASN A 694 1.22 5.29 -39.12
CA ASN A 694 0.40 4.91 -37.97
C ASN A 694 -0.68 5.95 -37.65
N GLY A 695 -0.33 7.23 -37.67
CA GLY A 695 -1.29 8.32 -37.53
C GLY A 695 -2.38 8.29 -38.63
N TYR A 696 -2.00 8.06 -39.88
CA TYR A 696 -2.93 7.94 -41.00
C TYR A 696 -3.87 6.73 -40.85
N GLN A 697 -3.34 5.55 -40.51
CA GLN A 697 -4.12 4.34 -40.28
C GLN A 697 -5.10 4.49 -39.11
N ALA A 698 -4.76 5.31 -38.11
CA ALA A 698 -5.66 5.69 -37.03
C ALA A 698 -6.75 6.70 -37.42
N GLY A 699 -6.79 7.14 -38.69
CA GLY A 699 -7.81 8.04 -39.24
C GLY A 699 -7.39 9.52 -39.34
N SER A 700 -6.09 9.81 -39.33
CA SER A 700 -5.61 11.19 -39.45
C SER A 700 -5.92 11.82 -40.81
N THR A 701 -6.29 13.11 -40.78
CA THR A 701 -6.38 13.98 -41.97
C THR A 701 -5.29 15.07 -41.96
N PHE A 702 -4.28 14.95 -41.09
CA PHE A 702 -3.29 15.98 -40.79
C PHE A 702 -2.25 16.22 -41.91
N GLY A 703 -2.20 15.33 -42.91
CA GLY A 703 -1.44 15.55 -44.15
C GLY A 703 0.08 15.36 -44.05
N LEU A 704 0.56 14.61 -43.06
CA LEU A 704 1.99 14.28 -42.89
C LEU A 704 2.40 12.91 -43.43
N ARG A 705 1.45 12.12 -43.95
CA ARG A 705 1.75 10.84 -44.59
C ARG A 705 2.83 11.04 -45.68
N ASP A 706 3.79 10.12 -45.74
CA ASP A 706 4.92 10.14 -46.68
C ASP A 706 5.90 11.33 -46.52
N GLN A 707 5.75 12.14 -45.47
CA GLN A 707 6.69 13.25 -45.21
C GLN A 707 7.88 12.79 -44.38
N GLU A 708 9.07 13.18 -44.81
CA GLU A 708 10.35 12.89 -44.15
C GLU A 708 10.77 13.96 -43.11
N LYS A 709 9.90 14.94 -42.86
CA LYS A 709 10.17 16.10 -42.02
C LYS A 709 9.30 16.14 -40.79
N TYR A 710 9.85 16.61 -39.69
CA TYR A 710 9.11 17.02 -38.50
C TYR A 710 8.58 18.46 -38.68
N ILE A 711 7.38 18.71 -38.14
CA ILE A 711 6.81 20.08 -38.07
C ILE A 711 6.71 20.54 -36.63
N VAL A 712 7.20 21.75 -36.36
CA VAL A 712 7.30 22.33 -35.02
C VAL A 712 6.70 23.74 -34.99
N ARG A 713 6.04 24.10 -33.89
CA ARG A 713 5.59 25.46 -33.55
C ARG A 713 5.92 25.82 -32.10
N ILE A 714 5.85 27.10 -31.78
CA ILE A 714 6.00 27.67 -30.43
C ILE A 714 4.66 28.23 -29.96
N LEU A 715 4.28 27.95 -28.71
CA LEU A 715 3.12 28.52 -28.04
C LEU A 715 3.58 29.32 -26.83
N ALA A 716 3.21 30.60 -26.74
CA ALA A 716 3.45 31.41 -25.55
C ALA A 716 2.36 31.18 -24.50
N VAL A 717 2.74 31.01 -23.24
CA VAL A 717 1.83 30.82 -22.10
C VAL A 717 1.84 32.09 -21.24
N TYR A 718 0.66 32.54 -20.84
CA TYR A 718 0.44 33.73 -20.04
C TYR A 718 -0.12 33.33 -18.66
N PRO A 719 -0.11 34.23 -17.64
CA PRO A 719 -0.69 33.94 -16.32
C PRO A 719 -2.17 33.48 -16.35
N TRP A 720 -2.90 33.82 -17.41
CA TRP A 720 -4.30 33.45 -17.64
C TRP A 720 -4.48 32.28 -18.62
N GLY A 721 -3.40 31.68 -19.15
CA GLY A 721 -3.46 30.49 -20.01
C GLY A 721 -2.69 30.60 -21.34
N ASP A 722 -2.96 29.65 -22.24
CA ASP A 722 -2.27 29.48 -23.52
C ASP A 722 -2.63 30.58 -24.53
N GLY A 723 -1.61 31.16 -25.17
CA GLY A 723 -1.76 32.11 -26.27
C GLY A 723 -1.76 31.46 -27.66
N PRO A 724 -1.76 32.26 -28.74
CA PRO A 724 -1.69 31.76 -30.10
C PRO A 724 -0.33 31.10 -30.41
N THR A 725 -0.31 30.15 -31.35
CA THR A 725 0.90 29.46 -31.82
C THR A 725 1.62 30.23 -32.92
N SER A 726 2.93 30.00 -33.06
CA SER A 726 3.74 30.45 -34.20
C SER A 726 3.29 29.78 -35.50
N ASP A 727 3.82 30.28 -36.62
CA ASP A 727 3.77 29.55 -37.90
C ASP A 727 4.67 28.30 -37.85
N ILE A 728 4.47 27.36 -38.79
CA ILE A 728 5.20 26.08 -38.84
C ILE A 728 6.66 26.29 -39.26
N THR A 729 7.56 25.63 -38.54
CA THR A 729 8.95 25.39 -38.92
C THR A 729 9.14 23.90 -39.24
N ASN A 730 9.72 23.60 -40.41
CA ASN A 730 10.06 22.23 -40.82
C ASN A 730 11.47 21.86 -40.32
N SER A 731 11.69 20.61 -39.95
CA SER A 731 13.00 20.07 -39.55
C SER A 731 13.21 18.67 -40.15
N TYR A 732 14.43 18.40 -40.61
CA TYR A 732 14.84 17.10 -41.15
C TYR A 732 15.93 16.53 -40.24
N MET A 733 15.84 15.25 -39.91
CA MET A 733 16.94 14.57 -39.21
C MET A 733 18.07 14.24 -40.19
N PRO A 734 19.34 14.32 -39.78
CA PRO A 734 20.48 13.85 -40.59
C PRO A 734 20.39 12.34 -40.87
N LEU A 735 21.18 11.84 -41.84
CA LEU A 735 21.37 10.39 -41.99
C LEU A 735 21.99 9.77 -40.73
N ALA A 736 21.68 8.49 -40.46
CA ALA A 736 22.26 7.80 -39.32
C ALA A 736 23.78 7.70 -39.47
N THR A 737 24.51 7.85 -38.36
CA THR A 737 25.96 7.64 -38.37
C THR A 737 26.21 6.14 -38.59
N PRO A 738 27.01 5.73 -39.58
CA PRO A 738 27.33 4.32 -39.77
C PRO A 738 28.04 3.75 -38.53
N VAL A 739 27.83 2.46 -38.25
CA VAL A 739 28.62 1.70 -37.28
C VAL A 739 30.09 1.66 -37.75
N PRO A 740 31.10 1.60 -36.84
CA PRO A 740 32.48 1.34 -37.26
C PRO A 740 32.54 0.16 -38.25
N PRO A 741 33.29 0.26 -39.36
CA PRO A 741 33.44 -0.89 -40.24
C PRO A 741 34.11 -2.04 -39.49
N THR A 742 33.73 -3.27 -39.81
CA THR A 742 34.46 -4.47 -39.38
C THR A 742 35.38 -4.94 -40.49
N GLY A 743 36.39 -5.73 -40.18
CA GLY A 743 37.29 -6.22 -41.21
C GLY A 743 38.39 -7.11 -40.68
N GLU A 744 39.19 -7.64 -41.60
CA GLU A 744 40.35 -8.47 -41.29
C GLU A 744 41.59 -8.01 -42.05
N ALA A 745 42.73 -8.18 -41.39
CA ALA A 745 44.04 -7.91 -41.93
C ALA A 745 44.76 -9.22 -42.25
N TYR A 746 45.38 -9.28 -43.42
CA TYR A 746 46.05 -10.48 -43.91
C TYR A 746 47.52 -10.17 -44.20
N ALA A 747 48.42 -11.07 -43.80
CA ALA A 747 49.81 -11.05 -44.22
C ALA A 747 49.95 -11.59 -45.66
N ASN A 748 50.86 -11.01 -46.44
CA ASN A 748 51.32 -11.60 -47.70
C ASN A 748 52.47 -12.60 -47.43
N SER A 749 52.90 -13.34 -48.45
CA SER A 749 53.91 -14.42 -48.34
C SER A 749 55.20 -14.03 -47.60
N LYS A 750 55.88 -15.03 -46.99
CA LYS A 750 57.17 -14.89 -46.31
C LYS A 750 58.14 -13.92 -46.98
N GLY A 751 58.60 -12.94 -46.21
CA GLY A 751 59.64 -11.99 -46.63
C GLY A 751 59.15 -10.77 -47.42
N THR A 752 57.84 -10.60 -47.61
CA THR A 752 57.27 -9.41 -48.27
C THR A 752 57.00 -8.24 -47.33
N ASN A 753 56.93 -8.46 -46.01
CA ASN A 753 56.62 -7.46 -44.97
C ASN A 753 55.43 -6.55 -45.33
N SER A 754 54.41 -7.12 -45.98
CA SER A 754 53.23 -6.40 -46.48
C SER A 754 51.95 -7.21 -46.27
N GLY A 755 50.81 -6.56 -46.40
CA GLY A 755 49.49 -7.16 -46.24
C GLY A 755 48.38 -6.28 -46.79
N TYR A 756 47.14 -6.70 -46.58
CA TYR A 756 45.94 -5.96 -46.99
C TYR A 756 44.82 -6.07 -45.95
N VAL A 757 43.83 -5.19 -46.05
CA VAL A 757 42.65 -5.14 -45.18
C VAL A 757 41.38 -5.23 -46.01
N THR A 758 40.43 -6.06 -45.59
CA THR A 758 39.07 -6.10 -46.15
C THR A 758 38.10 -5.59 -45.10
N LEU A 759 37.21 -4.67 -45.49
CA LEU A 759 36.23 -3.99 -44.64
C LEU A 759 34.80 -4.30 -45.08
N THR A 760 33.88 -4.35 -44.13
CA THR A 760 32.43 -4.47 -44.31
C THR A 760 31.70 -3.52 -43.34
N TRP A 761 30.51 -3.05 -43.70
CA TRP A 761 29.65 -2.23 -42.83
C TRP A 761 28.17 -2.42 -43.19
N ASP A 762 27.30 -2.06 -42.24
CA ASP A 762 25.85 -2.18 -42.41
C ASP A 762 25.28 -1.03 -43.26
N GLU A 763 24.14 -1.30 -43.91
CA GLU A 763 23.39 -0.31 -44.66
C GLU A 763 22.79 0.76 -43.73
N VAL A 764 22.87 2.04 -44.13
CA VAL A 764 22.20 3.17 -43.50
C VAL A 764 20.98 3.54 -44.33
N GLU A 765 19.79 3.42 -43.74
CA GLU A 765 18.52 3.74 -44.42
C GLU A 765 18.52 5.17 -44.97
N GLY A 766 18.16 5.30 -46.26
CA GLY A 766 18.09 6.58 -46.97
C GLY A 766 19.44 7.12 -47.47
N ALA A 767 20.54 6.37 -47.31
CA ALA A 767 21.82 6.71 -47.93
C ALA A 767 21.83 6.33 -49.42
N ASP A 768 22.38 7.21 -50.26
CA ASP A 768 22.60 6.93 -51.70
C ASP A 768 23.99 6.32 -51.96
N GLY A 769 24.88 6.30 -50.96
CA GLY A 769 26.21 5.70 -51.06
C GLY A 769 27.13 5.96 -49.86
N TYR A 770 28.33 5.38 -49.91
CA TYR A 770 29.30 5.37 -48.81
C TYR A 770 30.70 5.82 -49.25
N LYS A 771 31.40 6.51 -48.34
CA LYS A 771 32.84 6.82 -48.46
C LYS A 771 33.61 6.09 -47.37
N VAL A 772 34.63 5.31 -47.76
CA VAL A 772 35.61 4.71 -46.84
C VAL A 772 36.76 5.68 -46.64
N THR A 773 37.28 5.78 -45.43
CA THR A 773 38.44 6.62 -45.14
C THR A 773 39.60 5.83 -44.55
N ILE A 774 40.83 6.20 -44.90
CA ILE A 774 42.07 5.74 -44.28
C ILE A 774 42.87 6.95 -43.78
N PHE A 775 43.43 6.85 -42.57
CA PHE A 775 44.23 7.92 -41.99
C PHE A 775 45.70 7.86 -42.45
N ASP A 776 46.22 8.97 -42.96
CA ASP A 776 47.59 9.07 -43.50
C ASP A 776 48.64 9.56 -42.47
N GLY A 777 48.21 9.83 -41.22
CA GLY A 777 49.05 10.44 -40.18
C GLY A 777 48.67 11.90 -39.87
N LYS A 778 47.96 12.59 -40.77
CA LYS A 778 47.41 13.95 -40.56
C LYS A 778 45.92 14.07 -40.80
N LYS A 779 45.40 13.42 -41.83
CA LYS A 779 44.03 13.57 -42.30
C LYS A 779 43.44 12.22 -42.71
N ASN A 780 42.11 12.19 -42.76
CA ASN A 780 41.38 11.09 -43.38
C ASN A 780 41.37 11.31 -44.90
N VAL A 781 41.82 10.30 -45.65
CA VAL A 781 41.76 10.26 -47.12
C VAL A 781 40.56 9.41 -47.50
N TYR A 782 39.69 9.92 -48.38
CA TYR A 782 38.39 9.33 -48.70
C TYR A 782 38.46 8.56 -50.03
N PHE A 783 37.82 7.40 -50.05
CA PHE A 783 37.60 6.54 -51.21
C PHE A 783 36.10 6.30 -51.33
N ASP A 784 35.54 6.52 -52.51
CA ASP A 784 34.11 6.29 -52.76
C ASP A 784 33.87 4.80 -52.97
N ALA A 785 33.01 4.21 -52.14
CA ALA A 785 32.57 2.83 -52.27
C ALA A 785 31.23 2.72 -53.03
N GLY A 786 30.60 3.85 -53.39
CA GLY A 786 29.26 3.86 -54.00
C GLY A 786 28.24 3.19 -53.09
N GLU A 787 27.34 2.40 -53.67
CA GLU A 787 26.32 1.62 -52.94
C GLU A 787 26.89 0.35 -52.28
N ALA A 788 28.19 0.06 -52.42
CA ALA A 788 28.77 -1.16 -51.87
C ALA A 788 28.86 -1.13 -50.33
N LEU A 789 28.61 -2.28 -49.70
CA LEU A 789 28.72 -2.50 -48.25
C LEU A 789 30.04 -3.19 -47.82
N SER A 790 30.98 -3.33 -48.77
CA SER A 790 32.31 -3.87 -48.50
C SER A 790 33.37 -3.22 -49.38
N TRP A 791 34.60 -3.17 -48.89
CA TRP A 791 35.75 -2.59 -49.61
C TRP A 791 37.07 -3.21 -49.14
N THR A 792 37.97 -3.54 -50.08
CA THR A 792 39.27 -4.14 -49.77
C THR A 792 40.41 -3.27 -50.28
N THR A 793 41.53 -3.24 -49.56
CA THR A 793 42.76 -2.60 -50.01
C THR A 793 43.57 -3.47 -50.96
N LYS A 794 43.23 -4.77 -51.08
CA LYS A 794 43.97 -5.74 -51.90
C LYS A 794 43.96 -5.35 -53.36
N GLY A 795 45.14 -5.22 -53.95
CA GLY A 795 45.35 -4.84 -55.35
C GLY A 795 45.05 -3.37 -55.64
N VAL A 796 44.70 -2.55 -54.65
CA VAL A 796 44.33 -1.14 -54.86
C VAL A 796 45.57 -0.24 -54.95
N GLY A 797 46.70 -0.65 -54.35
CA GLY A 797 47.96 0.09 -54.45
C GLY A 797 47.90 1.47 -53.77
N ILE A 798 47.36 1.52 -52.54
CA ILE A 798 47.15 2.79 -51.83
C ILE A 798 48.34 3.21 -50.95
N TRP A 799 49.24 2.29 -50.61
CA TRP A 799 50.35 2.60 -49.71
C TRP A 799 51.56 3.16 -50.47
N PRO A 800 52.30 4.17 -49.95
CA PRO A 800 53.51 4.66 -50.61
C PRO A 800 54.59 3.56 -50.71
N THR A 801 55.33 3.56 -51.83
CA THR A 801 56.43 2.61 -52.05
C THR A 801 57.55 2.79 -51.02
N GLN A 802 58.31 1.73 -50.72
CA GLN A 802 59.42 1.80 -49.76
C GLN A 802 60.39 2.94 -50.09
N GLN A 803 60.78 3.10 -51.35
CA GLN A 803 61.66 4.19 -51.79
C GLN A 803 61.01 5.58 -51.59
N ALA A 804 59.70 5.71 -51.77
CA ALA A 804 58.99 6.96 -51.51
C ALA A 804 58.95 7.27 -50.00
N VAL A 805 58.72 6.26 -49.16
CA VAL A 805 58.73 6.39 -47.69
C VAL A 805 60.13 6.75 -47.18
N GLU A 806 61.19 6.15 -47.72
CA GLU A 806 62.59 6.51 -47.40
C GLU A 806 62.92 7.96 -47.78
N ASN A 807 62.30 8.46 -48.87
CA ASN A 807 62.41 9.86 -49.30
C ASN A 807 61.45 10.82 -48.54
N GLY A 808 60.80 10.36 -47.47
CA GLY A 808 59.94 11.18 -46.62
C GLY A 808 58.47 11.28 -47.04
N SER A 809 58.00 10.47 -47.99
CA SER A 809 56.58 10.43 -48.37
C SER A 809 55.72 9.88 -47.22
N TRP A 810 54.56 10.50 -47.02
CA TRP A 810 53.55 10.07 -46.05
C TRP A 810 52.12 10.03 -46.63
N ASP A 811 51.92 10.60 -47.83
CA ASP A 811 50.61 10.65 -48.47
C ASP A 811 50.15 9.26 -48.97
N ILE A 812 48.93 8.88 -48.60
CA ILE A 812 48.21 7.74 -49.17
C ILE A 812 47.89 8.03 -50.64
N ARG A 813 48.09 7.03 -51.50
CA ARG A 813 47.88 7.13 -52.94
C ARG A 813 46.41 6.86 -53.28
N THR A 814 45.79 7.80 -54.00
CA THR A 814 44.41 7.66 -54.49
C THR A 814 44.35 7.32 -55.99
N ASP A 815 45.51 7.25 -56.66
CA ASP A 815 45.66 7.02 -58.10
C ASP A 815 46.05 5.57 -58.45
N GLY A 816 46.17 4.70 -57.44
CA GLY A 816 46.54 3.29 -57.59
C GLY A 816 48.02 3.04 -57.93
N THR A 817 48.88 4.06 -57.84
CA THR A 817 50.31 3.95 -58.18
C THR A 817 51.20 3.42 -57.03
N GLY A 818 50.60 3.16 -55.87
CA GLY A 818 51.30 2.67 -54.69
C GLY A 818 51.43 1.15 -54.64
N VAL A 819 51.66 0.64 -53.44
CA VAL A 819 51.83 -0.78 -53.11
C VAL A 819 50.81 -1.21 -52.05
N GLU A 820 50.84 -2.49 -51.69
CA GLU A 820 50.09 -3.03 -50.55
C GLU A 820 50.52 -2.39 -49.22
N LEU A 821 49.65 -2.50 -48.22
CA LEU A 821 49.88 -1.94 -46.90
C LEU A 821 51.15 -2.56 -46.28
N ALA A 822 51.99 -1.72 -45.68
CA ALA A 822 53.17 -2.19 -44.97
C ALA A 822 52.77 -2.94 -43.67
N GLN A 823 53.56 -3.94 -43.30
CA GLN A 823 53.39 -4.59 -42.00
C GLN A 823 53.66 -3.64 -40.83
N ASP A 824 54.61 -2.70 -41.01
CA ASP A 824 54.89 -1.63 -40.06
C ASP A 824 54.67 -0.25 -40.71
N PRO A 825 53.52 0.41 -40.48
CA PRO A 825 53.23 1.74 -41.03
C PRO A 825 53.93 2.90 -40.29
N SER A 826 54.64 2.64 -39.19
CA SER A 826 55.15 3.68 -38.29
C SER A 826 56.00 4.73 -39.00
N GLN A 827 56.80 4.34 -40.00
CA GLN A 827 57.65 5.27 -40.74
C GLN A 827 56.84 6.29 -41.57
N VAL A 828 55.70 5.88 -42.14
CA VAL A 828 54.79 6.80 -42.86
C VAL A 828 54.20 7.82 -41.89
N TYR A 829 53.80 7.38 -40.70
CA TYR A 829 53.28 8.29 -39.67
C TYR A 829 54.37 9.22 -39.12
N LYS A 830 55.62 8.78 -38.98
CA LYS A 830 56.77 9.64 -38.63
C LYS A 830 57.02 10.69 -39.71
N ASN A 831 57.02 10.29 -40.98
CA ASN A 831 57.19 11.20 -42.12
C ASN A 831 56.08 12.27 -42.18
N SER A 832 54.87 11.94 -41.71
CA SER A 832 53.78 12.90 -41.62
C SER A 832 54.00 13.95 -40.53
N ASN A 833 54.95 13.79 -39.59
CA ASN A 833 55.09 14.69 -38.44
C ASN A 833 53.81 14.81 -37.57
N GLY A 834 52.98 13.76 -37.59
CA GLY A 834 51.77 13.61 -36.77
C GLY A 834 52.05 12.95 -35.40
N ALA A 835 51.06 12.98 -34.50
CA ALA A 835 51.18 12.49 -33.12
C ALA A 835 51.29 10.96 -32.97
N TYR A 836 51.27 10.20 -34.07
CA TYR A 836 51.11 8.75 -34.09
C TYR A 836 52.32 7.98 -34.65
N GLY A 837 53.51 8.60 -34.64
CA GLY A 837 54.72 8.04 -35.27
C GLY A 837 55.15 6.66 -34.80
N GLU A 838 54.80 6.22 -33.59
CA GLU A 838 55.16 4.88 -33.09
C GLU A 838 54.05 3.82 -33.25
N ARG A 839 52.95 4.15 -33.93
CA ARG A 839 51.81 3.24 -34.10
C ARG A 839 52.03 2.30 -35.27
N LYS A 840 51.69 1.02 -35.07
CA LYS A 840 51.79 -0.05 -36.08
C LYS A 840 50.44 -0.46 -36.68
N ASN A 841 49.36 0.18 -36.28
CA ASN A 841 48.00 -0.09 -36.78
C ASN A 841 47.58 0.92 -37.85
N TYR A 842 46.54 0.58 -38.59
CA TYR A 842 45.83 1.47 -39.51
C TYR A 842 44.57 2.04 -38.86
N TRP A 843 43.91 2.99 -39.52
CA TRP A 843 42.64 3.57 -39.05
C TRP A 843 41.67 3.72 -40.23
N PHE A 844 40.58 2.95 -40.20
CA PHE A 844 39.52 3.00 -41.21
C PHE A 844 38.19 3.45 -40.63
N ARG A 845 37.40 4.22 -41.41
CA ARG A 845 36.05 4.71 -41.06
C ARG A 845 35.15 4.77 -42.29
N VAL A 846 33.85 4.91 -42.11
CA VAL A 846 32.84 4.99 -43.18
C VAL A 846 31.93 6.20 -42.98
N GLN A 847 31.45 6.82 -44.06
CA GLN A 847 30.47 7.91 -44.04
C GLN A 847 29.39 7.67 -45.11
N ALA A 848 28.12 7.68 -44.71
CA ALA A 848 26.97 7.65 -45.61
C ALA A 848 26.60 9.06 -46.12
N TYR A 849 26.20 9.19 -47.38
CA TYR A 849 25.81 10.46 -48.01
C TYR A 849 24.51 10.35 -48.83
N THR A 850 23.92 11.50 -49.18
CA THR A 850 22.83 11.59 -50.20
C THR A 850 23.34 12.28 -51.46
N ALA A 851 22.99 11.78 -52.64
CA ALA A 851 23.49 12.23 -53.94
C ALA A 851 23.02 13.65 -54.33
N ASN A 852 21.98 14.19 -53.67
CA ASN A 852 21.38 15.50 -53.97
C ASN A 852 21.29 16.46 -52.78
N GLY A 853 21.80 16.10 -51.60
CA GLY A 853 21.72 16.95 -50.39
C GLY A 853 20.29 17.18 -49.89
N SER A 854 19.37 16.25 -50.16
CA SER A 854 17.99 16.27 -49.65
C SER A 854 17.96 16.21 -48.11
N ARG A 855 18.98 15.59 -47.52
CA ARG A 855 19.29 15.57 -46.09
C ARG A 855 20.79 15.80 -45.89
N ALA A 856 21.19 16.20 -44.69
CA ALA A 856 22.60 16.32 -44.34
C ALA A 856 23.27 14.93 -44.34
N ASP A 857 24.49 14.84 -44.88
CA ASP A 857 25.34 13.64 -44.81
C ASP A 857 25.50 13.18 -43.35
N SER A 858 25.71 11.88 -43.17
CA SER A 858 26.00 11.32 -41.85
C SER A 858 27.32 11.85 -41.29
N GLN A 859 27.49 11.77 -39.96
CA GLN A 859 28.83 11.89 -39.38
C GLN A 859 29.70 10.69 -39.81
N ILE A 860 31.03 10.88 -39.84
CA ILE A 860 31.94 9.75 -40.09
C ILE A 860 31.85 8.76 -38.91
N SER A 861 31.89 7.46 -39.20
CA SER A 861 31.82 6.42 -38.17
C SER A 861 33.05 6.41 -37.26
N ASP A 862 32.93 5.70 -36.14
CA ASP A 862 34.07 5.39 -35.29
C ASP A 862 35.08 4.47 -36.00
N VAL A 863 36.26 4.31 -35.40
CA VAL A 863 37.44 3.82 -36.13
C VAL A 863 37.73 2.33 -35.95
N PHE A 864 37.95 1.62 -37.06
CA PHE A 864 38.52 0.28 -37.11
C PHE A 864 40.05 0.32 -37.19
N ARG A 865 40.74 -0.48 -36.36
CA ARG A 865 42.20 -0.39 -36.15
C ARG A 865 42.96 -1.69 -36.41
N PRO A 866 43.10 -2.12 -37.67
CA PRO A 866 43.79 -3.38 -37.97
C PRO A 866 45.31 -3.24 -37.83
N ILE A 867 45.96 -4.34 -37.46
CA ILE A 867 47.42 -4.54 -37.53
C ILE A 867 47.64 -5.67 -38.54
N ILE A 868 48.61 -5.52 -39.44
CA ILE A 868 48.97 -6.59 -40.37
C ILE A 868 49.78 -7.65 -39.60
N PRO A 869 49.34 -8.92 -39.56
CA PRO A 869 49.99 -9.97 -38.76
C PRO A 869 51.36 -10.41 -39.33
N GLU A 870 52.15 -11.13 -38.53
CA GLU A 870 53.32 -11.90 -38.97
C GLU A 870 52.88 -13.28 -39.51
N GLU A 871 53.67 -13.89 -40.41
CA GLU A 871 53.35 -15.19 -41.01
C GLU A 871 53.58 -16.36 -40.01
N GLN A 872 52.64 -17.31 -39.93
CA GLN A 872 52.58 -18.38 -38.91
C GLN A 872 53.29 -19.69 -39.36
N VAL A 873 54.06 -20.35 -38.48
CA VAL A 873 54.85 -21.59 -38.75
C VAL A 873 54.41 -22.74 -37.83
N LEU A 874 54.01 -23.91 -38.36
CA LEU A 874 53.55 -25.07 -37.57
C LEU A 874 54.64 -26.16 -37.44
N SER A 875 54.58 -26.96 -36.37
CA SER A 875 55.57 -28.01 -36.06
C SER A 875 54.97 -29.16 -35.23
N GLU A 876 55.78 -30.19 -34.91
CA GLU A 876 55.36 -31.32 -34.04
C GLU A 876 54.95 -30.93 -32.62
N TYR A 877 55.33 -29.72 -32.17
CA TYR A 877 54.98 -29.18 -30.85
C TYR A 877 53.78 -28.22 -30.91
N SER A 878 53.23 -27.97 -32.10
CA SER A 878 52.03 -27.13 -32.25
C SER A 878 50.84 -27.84 -31.63
N SER A 879 50.08 -27.10 -30.82
CA SER A 879 48.84 -27.58 -30.21
C SER A 879 47.76 -27.82 -31.26
N MET A 880 46.76 -28.63 -30.91
CA MET A 880 45.62 -28.89 -31.80
C MET A 880 44.90 -27.59 -32.18
N ASP A 881 44.68 -26.70 -31.20
CA ASP A 881 44.06 -25.39 -31.41
C ASP A 881 44.87 -24.49 -32.36
N GLU A 882 46.20 -24.51 -32.29
CA GLU A 882 47.05 -23.74 -33.22
C GLU A 882 46.99 -24.28 -34.66
N ILE A 883 46.83 -25.60 -34.81
CA ILE A 883 46.66 -26.24 -36.12
C ILE A 883 45.25 -25.98 -36.66
N GLU A 884 44.23 -26.03 -35.79
CA GLU A 884 42.84 -25.67 -36.09
C GLU A 884 42.71 -24.24 -36.59
N GLU A 885 43.25 -23.29 -35.83
CA GLU A 885 43.21 -21.87 -36.15
C GLU A 885 43.91 -21.60 -37.48
N PHE A 886 45.06 -22.25 -37.73
CA PHE A 886 45.74 -22.17 -39.02
C PHE A 886 44.87 -22.69 -40.17
N ILE A 887 44.22 -23.86 -40.03
CA ILE A 887 43.35 -24.44 -41.07
C ILE A 887 42.15 -23.53 -41.32
N LEU A 888 41.50 -23.04 -40.26
CA LEU A 888 40.34 -22.15 -40.37
C LEU A 888 40.71 -20.84 -41.07
N VAL A 889 41.85 -20.25 -40.74
CA VAL A 889 42.38 -19.07 -41.41
C VAL A 889 42.67 -19.35 -42.88
N HIS A 890 43.25 -20.51 -43.21
CA HIS A 890 43.51 -20.93 -44.59
C HIS A 890 42.22 -21.13 -45.41
N LEU A 891 41.21 -21.81 -44.85
CA LEU A 891 39.91 -22.01 -45.49
C LEU A 891 39.20 -20.68 -45.73
N LYS A 892 39.22 -19.78 -44.73
CA LYS A 892 38.66 -18.45 -44.84
C LYS A 892 39.31 -17.64 -45.96
N GLN A 893 40.63 -17.76 -46.13
CA GLN A 893 41.36 -17.12 -47.23
C GLN A 893 40.99 -17.65 -48.61
N GLN A 894 40.54 -18.90 -48.71
CA GLN A 894 40.03 -19.49 -49.96
C GLN A 894 38.53 -19.19 -50.22
N GLY A 895 37.90 -18.39 -49.35
CA GLY A 895 36.47 -18.10 -49.44
C GLY A 895 35.59 -19.23 -48.92
N VAL A 896 36.17 -20.20 -48.21
CA VAL A 896 35.44 -21.26 -47.52
C VAL A 896 35.26 -20.83 -46.07
N GLN A 897 34.06 -20.39 -45.71
CA GLN A 897 33.71 -20.16 -44.32
C GLN A 897 33.30 -21.50 -43.69
N ALA A 898 34.24 -22.09 -42.98
CA ALA A 898 34.01 -23.28 -42.17
C ALA A 898 34.39 -22.96 -40.72
N GLU A 899 33.76 -23.62 -39.77
CA GLU A 899 34.13 -23.57 -38.35
C GLU A 899 34.42 -24.99 -37.88
N VAL A 900 35.39 -25.15 -36.97
CA VAL A 900 35.71 -26.46 -36.40
C VAL A 900 34.44 -27.00 -35.74
N GLY A 901 33.90 -28.08 -36.29
CA GLY A 901 32.66 -28.69 -35.82
C GLY A 901 31.53 -28.75 -36.82
N THR A 902 31.58 -27.97 -37.90
CA THR A 902 30.48 -27.89 -38.89
C THR A 902 30.58 -29.00 -39.95
N GLU A 903 29.49 -29.23 -40.67
CA GLU A 903 29.45 -30.20 -41.77
C GLU A 903 30.42 -29.80 -42.88
N GLU A 904 30.55 -28.51 -43.21
CA GLU A 904 31.52 -28.04 -44.21
C GLU A 904 32.97 -28.33 -43.79
N TYR A 905 33.31 -28.14 -42.52
CA TYR A 905 34.63 -28.46 -42.00
C TYR A 905 34.86 -29.98 -41.99
N MET A 906 33.86 -30.78 -41.60
CA MET A 906 33.90 -32.24 -41.66
C MET A 906 34.11 -32.76 -43.10
N GLN A 907 33.42 -32.19 -44.08
CA GLN A 907 33.59 -32.54 -45.49
C GLN A 907 34.99 -32.17 -46.00
N PHE A 908 35.51 -31.01 -45.61
CA PHE A 908 36.90 -30.65 -45.88
C PHE A 908 37.88 -31.65 -45.27
N VAL A 909 37.72 -31.98 -43.98
CA VAL A 909 38.57 -32.94 -43.25
C VAL A 909 38.55 -34.31 -43.93
N LEU A 910 37.37 -34.85 -44.22
CA LEU A 910 37.21 -36.16 -44.86
C LEU A 910 37.85 -36.17 -46.26
N LYS A 911 37.61 -35.13 -47.06
CA LYS A 911 38.15 -35.03 -48.42
C LYS A 911 39.68 -34.84 -48.41
N GLN A 912 40.20 -34.07 -47.45
CA GLN A 912 41.63 -33.85 -47.27
C GLN A 912 42.33 -35.16 -46.85
N LEU A 913 41.76 -35.93 -45.92
CA LEU A 913 42.31 -37.22 -45.47
C LEU A 913 42.20 -38.34 -46.53
N GLU A 914 41.19 -38.33 -47.39
CA GLU A 914 41.00 -39.35 -48.42
C GLU A 914 41.88 -39.14 -49.67
N SER A 915 42.31 -37.91 -49.96
CA SER A 915 42.88 -37.59 -51.28
C SER A 915 43.92 -36.46 -51.36
N ASP A 916 44.38 -35.89 -50.24
CA ASP A 916 45.26 -34.70 -50.22
C ASP A 916 44.71 -33.53 -51.07
N ALA A 917 43.42 -33.23 -50.87
CA ALA A 917 42.62 -32.42 -51.79
C ALA A 917 43.08 -30.96 -51.98
N ASP A 918 43.69 -30.33 -50.98
CA ASP A 918 44.28 -28.99 -51.07
C ASP A 918 45.77 -29.05 -51.42
N ALA A 919 46.11 -28.56 -52.62
CA ALA A 919 47.46 -28.59 -53.17
C ALA A 919 48.46 -27.67 -52.47
N TYR A 920 47.99 -26.63 -51.75
CA TYR A 920 48.85 -25.75 -50.96
C TYR A 920 49.23 -26.42 -49.65
N LEU A 921 48.24 -26.97 -48.92
CA LEU A 921 48.49 -27.69 -47.67
C LEU A 921 49.41 -28.90 -47.90
N ALA A 922 49.14 -29.69 -48.95
CA ALA A 922 49.94 -30.88 -49.27
C ALA A 922 51.41 -30.59 -49.64
N GLN A 923 51.75 -29.35 -50.00
CA GLN A 923 53.12 -28.93 -50.35
C GLN A 923 53.87 -28.26 -49.19
N ARG A 924 53.19 -27.97 -48.07
CA ARG A 924 53.88 -27.39 -46.91
C ARG A 924 54.78 -28.42 -46.25
N GLU A 925 55.93 -27.96 -45.73
CA GLU A 925 56.88 -28.82 -45.01
C GLU A 925 56.29 -29.39 -43.70
N ASP A 926 55.24 -28.76 -43.15
CA ASP A 926 54.57 -29.12 -41.89
C ASP A 926 53.26 -29.91 -42.09
N TYR A 927 52.94 -30.32 -43.32
CA TYR A 927 51.68 -31.00 -43.67
C TYR A 927 51.39 -32.27 -42.85
N VAL A 928 52.43 -33.01 -42.47
CA VAL A 928 52.29 -34.24 -41.67
C VAL A 928 51.62 -33.99 -40.31
N TYR A 929 51.82 -32.81 -39.71
CA TYR A 929 51.23 -32.44 -38.43
C TYR A 929 49.76 -32.03 -38.59
N VAL A 930 49.43 -31.39 -39.71
CA VAL A 930 48.05 -31.05 -40.10
C VAL A 930 47.21 -32.32 -40.28
N CYS A 931 47.74 -33.35 -40.97
CA CYS A 931 47.03 -34.63 -41.15
C CYS A 931 46.80 -35.40 -39.84
N ALA A 932 47.75 -35.34 -38.91
CA ALA A 932 47.64 -36.02 -37.61
C ALA A 932 46.46 -35.44 -36.79
N TYR A 933 46.35 -34.12 -36.75
CA TYR A 933 45.24 -33.43 -36.10
C TYR A 933 43.88 -33.77 -36.75
N LEU A 934 43.79 -33.68 -38.09
CA LEU A 934 42.53 -33.94 -38.82
C LEU A 934 41.99 -35.36 -38.59
N THR A 935 42.87 -36.33 -38.42
CA THR A 935 42.50 -37.73 -38.10
C THR A 935 41.89 -37.84 -36.72
N GLN A 936 42.48 -37.20 -35.70
CA GLN A 936 41.97 -37.20 -34.33
C GLN A 936 40.60 -36.51 -34.22
N TYR A 937 40.42 -35.40 -34.94
CA TYR A 937 39.19 -34.63 -34.94
C TYR A 937 37.96 -35.43 -35.43
N VAL A 938 38.10 -36.31 -36.43
CA VAL A 938 37.00 -37.19 -36.91
C VAL A 938 36.59 -38.23 -35.86
N GLU A 939 37.53 -38.70 -35.04
CA GLU A 939 37.26 -39.66 -33.98
C GLU A 939 36.47 -39.03 -32.82
N GLU A 940 36.73 -37.77 -32.49
CA GLU A 940 36.09 -37.05 -31.39
C GLU A 940 34.64 -36.60 -31.72
N LYS A 941 34.36 -36.17 -32.97
CA LYS A 941 33.02 -35.68 -33.35
C LYS A 941 31.96 -36.78 -33.47
N LYS A 942 32.34 -38.04 -33.71
CA LYS A 942 31.41 -39.19 -33.63
C LYS A 942 30.78 -39.37 -32.24
N MET A 943 31.34 -38.76 -31.19
CA MET A 943 30.83 -38.86 -29.81
C MET A 943 29.94 -37.68 -29.36
N LYS A 944 29.84 -36.56 -30.11
CA LYS A 944 29.31 -35.27 -29.59
C LYS A 944 27.95 -34.80 -30.16
N ILE A 945 27.28 -35.58 -31.03
CA ILE A 945 26.01 -35.17 -31.68
C ILE A 945 24.76 -35.33 -30.77
N GLU A 946 24.87 -35.87 -29.55
CA GLU A 946 23.69 -36.28 -28.77
C GLU A 946 23.25 -35.35 -27.61
N THR A 947 23.85 -34.18 -27.33
CA THR A 947 23.64 -33.57 -25.98
C THR A 947 23.40 -32.06 -25.80
N GLU A 948 23.32 -31.19 -26.81
CA GLU A 948 23.12 -29.74 -26.55
C GLU A 948 22.04 -29.08 -27.42
N GLU A 949 20.79 -29.06 -26.94
CA GLU A 949 19.81 -28.01 -27.29
C GLU A 949 18.70 -27.89 -26.19
N ASN A 950 18.44 -26.64 -25.79
CA ASN A 950 17.23 -26.10 -25.12
C ASN A 950 16.99 -26.22 -23.60
N TYR A 951 17.05 -25.10 -22.88
CA TYR A 951 16.62 -24.98 -21.47
C TYR A 951 15.47 -23.98 -21.23
N SER A 952 15.25 -23.02 -22.14
CA SER A 952 14.12 -22.09 -22.08
C SER A 952 12.81 -22.65 -22.65
N GLU A 953 12.86 -23.76 -23.39
CA GLU A 953 11.68 -24.44 -23.95
C GLU A 953 11.18 -25.63 -23.09
N LEU A 954 11.90 -26.00 -22.02
CA LEU A 954 11.55 -27.14 -21.14
C LEU A 954 10.58 -26.80 -20.00
N ILE A 955 10.31 -25.51 -19.76
CA ILE A 955 9.31 -25.08 -18.78
C ILE A 955 7.99 -24.91 -19.54
N ASP A 956 7.19 -25.96 -19.60
CA ASP A 956 5.78 -25.83 -19.97
C ASP A 956 5.09 -24.92 -18.92
N PRO A 957 4.66 -23.70 -19.29
CA PRO A 957 4.06 -22.75 -18.35
C PRO A 957 2.79 -23.29 -17.72
N ASP A 958 2.07 -24.16 -18.44
CA ASP A 958 0.83 -24.76 -17.99
C ASP A 958 1.10 -25.87 -16.97
N ILE A 959 2.19 -26.64 -17.15
CA ILE A 959 2.63 -27.65 -16.16
C ILE A 959 3.08 -26.98 -14.86
N GLU A 960 3.82 -25.88 -14.92
CA GLU A 960 4.27 -25.17 -13.71
C GLU A 960 3.09 -24.49 -12.99
N GLN A 961 2.14 -23.91 -13.74
CA GLN A 961 0.91 -23.35 -13.15
C GLN A 961 0.05 -24.45 -12.51
N GLN A 962 -0.07 -25.62 -13.15
CA GLN A 962 -0.80 -26.76 -12.60
C GLN A 962 -0.11 -27.32 -11.36
N ARG A 963 1.23 -27.40 -11.35
CA ARG A 963 2.02 -27.79 -10.19
C ARG A 963 1.81 -26.82 -9.02
N GLU A 964 1.74 -25.52 -9.27
CA GLU A 964 1.44 -24.53 -8.23
C GLU A 964 0.03 -24.71 -7.66
N GLN A 965 -0.95 -25.01 -8.50
CA GLN A 965 -2.32 -25.28 -8.08
C GLN A 965 -2.41 -26.58 -7.28
N ASP A 966 -1.75 -27.65 -7.70
CA ASP A 966 -1.73 -28.95 -7.02
C ASP A 966 -1.01 -28.88 -5.67
N MET A 967 0.12 -28.16 -5.59
CA MET A 967 0.81 -27.88 -4.33
C MET A 967 -0.02 -27.01 -3.39
N ASN A 968 -0.82 -26.09 -3.92
CA ASN A 968 -1.74 -25.28 -3.12
C ASN A 968 -2.98 -26.08 -2.69
N ALA A 969 -3.48 -26.98 -3.54
CA ALA A 969 -4.62 -27.86 -3.26
C ALA A 969 -4.28 -28.90 -2.20
N ALA A 970 -3.10 -29.54 -2.27
CA ALA A 970 -2.59 -30.43 -1.23
C ALA A 970 -2.44 -29.70 0.13
N LYS A 971 -2.19 -28.37 0.12
CA LYS A 971 -2.22 -27.53 1.33
C LYS A 971 -3.65 -27.17 1.79
N MET A 972 -4.62 -27.07 0.88
CA MET A 972 -6.00 -26.73 1.23
C MET A 972 -6.78 -27.90 1.83
N GLU A 973 -6.44 -29.15 1.48
CA GLU A 973 -6.97 -30.34 2.15
C GLU A 973 -6.46 -30.50 3.61
N GLU A 974 -5.44 -29.76 4.04
CA GLU A 974 -4.81 -29.85 5.38
C GLU A 974 -4.78 -28.54 6.20
N ASN A 975 -5.85 -27.73 6.10
CA ASN A 975 -6.22 -26.52 6.90
C ASN A 975 -5.71 -25.12 6.45
N GLN A 976 -6.66 -24.41 5.82
CA GLN A 976 -7.15 -23.03 6.01
C GLN A 976 -6.21 -21.87 6.44
N LYS A 977 -6.24 -20.84 5.56
CA LYS A 977 -5.92 -19.39 5.69
C LYS A 977 -4.46 -18.97 5.43
N ILE A 978 -4.18 -18.58 4.18
CA ILE A 978 -3.01 -17.77 3.80
C ILE A 978 -3.52 -16.38 3.39
N SER A 979 -2.97 -15.32 3.99
CA SER A 979 -3.17 -13.92 3.59
C SER A 979 -1.86 -13.35 2.99
N PRO A 980 -1.90 -12.44 1.99
CA PRO A 980 -0.70 -11.92 1.32
C PRO A 980 0.21 -11.02 2.17
N PHE A 981 1.43 -10.86 1.67
CA PHE A 981 2.68 -10.34 2.27
C PHE A 981 2.69 -8.88 2.79
N SER A 982 1.81 -8.47 3.71
CA SER A 982 2.05 -7.18 4.41
C SER A 982 1.59 -7.05 5.86
N LEU A 983 0.86 -8.01 6.44
CA LEU A 983 0.35 -7.87 7.81
C LEU A 983 0.32 -9.21 8.51
N VAL A 984 1.31 -9.50 9.36
CA VAL A 984 1.16 -10.54 10.39
C VAL A 984 1.77 -10.04 11.71
N GLU A 985 0.91 -9.62 12.63
CA GLU A 985 1.23 -9.45 14.05
C GLU A 985 0.99 -10.76 14.82
N GLU A 986 1.74 -10.94 15.90
CA GLU A 986 1.92 -12.20 16.62
C GLU A 986 0.61 -12.75 17.24
N GLY A 987 0.12 -13.89 16.74
CA GLY A 987 -0.91 -14.71 17.38
C GLY A 987 -0.47 -16.18 17.53
N PRO A 988 -0.91 -16.90 18.58
CA PRO A 988 -0.55 -18.31 18.77
C PRO A 988 -1.42 -19.21 17.89
N ILE A 989 -0.78 -20.11 17.13
CA ILE A 989 -1.47 -21.17 16.37
C ILE A 989 -1.46 -22.45 17.21
N GLU A 990 -2.66 -22.98 17.48
CA GLU A 990 -2.87 -24.25 18.18
C GLU A 990 -2.45 -25.47 17.34
N ASN A 991 -2.15 -26.54 18.07
CA ASN A 991 -1.57 -27.81 17.59
C ASN A 991 -2.30 -28.40 16.37
N ASN A 992 -1.57 -28.59 15.27
CA ASN A 992 -1.70 -29.75 14.38
C ASN A 992 -0.35 -29.96 13.68
N GLY A 993 0.44 -30.90 14.19
CA GLY A 993 1.71 -31.28 13.59
C GLY A 993 1.43 -32.20 12.44
N LEU A 994 1.47 -31.65 11.24
CA LEU A 994 1.47 -32.45 10.02
C LEU A 994 2.87 -33.07 9.90
N ASP A 995 2.94 -34.37 10.15
CA ASP A 995 3.96 -35.22 9.53
C ASP A 995 3.84 -35.09 8.00
N GLU A 996 4.88 -35.46 7.25
CA GLU A 996 4.82 -35.57 5.77
C GLU A 996 3.53 -36.33 5.39
N SER A 997 2.48 -35.61 4.97
CA SER A 997 1.21 -36.25 4.66
C SER A 997 1.34 -36.94 3.31
N ALA A 998 0.70 -38.09 3.16
CA ALA A 998 0.71 -38.88 1.93
C ALA A 998 0.28 -38.06 0.69
N SER A 999 -0.45 -36.95 0.89
CA SER A 999 -0.86 -36.01 -0.16
C SER A 999 0.32 -35.17 -0.71
N MET A 1000 1.25 -34.72 0.16
CA MET A 1000 2.43 -33.95 -0.26
C MET A 1000 3.46 -34.86 -0.92
N GLU A 1001 3.67 -36.08 -0.38
CA GLU A 1001 4.49 -37.11 -1.04
C GLU A 1001 3.96 -37.42 -2.44
N SER A 1002 2.63 -37.55 -2.61
CA SER A 1002 1.99 -37.79 -3.90
C SER A 1002 2.23 -36.67 -4.92
N VAL A 1003 2.16 -35.39 -4.52
CA VAL A 1003 2.44 -34.27 -5.44
C VAL A 1003 3.92 -34.20 -5.81
N ILE A 1004 4.82 -34.48 -4.85
CA ILE A 1004 6.27 -34.53 -5.11
C ILE A 1004 6.59 -35.66 -6.10
N GLU A 1005 6.02 -36.85 -5.91
CA GLU A 1005 6.18 -37.96 -6.86
C GLU A 1005 5.59 -37.64 -8.24
N LYS A 1006 4.43 -36.96 -8.29
CA LYS A 1006 3.74 -36.59 -9.53
C LYS A 1006 4.59 -35.70 -10.44
N TYR A 1007 5.39 -34.79 -9.88
CA TYR A 1007 6.21 -33.84 -10.64
C TYR A 1007 7.72 -34.14 -10.60
N ALA A 1008 8.13 -35.28 -10.04
CA ALA A 1008 9.54 -35.63 -9.86
C ALA A 1008 10.34 -35.71 -11.18
N GLU A 1009 9.70 -36.13 -12.28
CA GLU A 1009 10.37 -36.21 -13.59
C GLU A 1009 10.52 -34.83 -14.24
N TYR A 1010 9.53 -33.95 -14.04
CA TYR A 1010 9.61 -32.55 -14.48
C TYR A 1010 10.72 -31.78 -13.72
N ASP A 1011 10.76 -31.91 -12.39
CA ASP A 1011 11.81 -31.31 -11.56
C ASP A 1011 13.21 -31.87 -11.92
N LYS A 1012 13.28 -33.15 -12.33
CA LYS A 1012 14.52 -33.78 -12.81
C LYS A 1012 15.00 -33.16 -14.12
N GLN A 1013 14.13 -33.01 -15.12
CA GLN A 1013 14.49 -32.41 -16.43
C GLN A 1013 15.02 -30.98 -16.27
N ILE A 1014 14.38 -30.19 -15.42
CA ILE A 1014 14.86 -28.86 -15.04
C ILE A 1014 16.23 -29.00 -14.37
N SER A 1015 16.40 -29.83 -13.34
CA SER A 1015 17.70 -29.93 -12.68
C SER A 1015 18.84 -30.44 -13.57
N ASP A 1016 18.57 -31.38 -14.48
CA ASP A 1016 19.57 -32.00 -15.36
C ASP A 1016 20.10 -31.00 -16.39
N ALA A 1017 19.24 -30.17 -16.98
CA ALA A 1017 19.73 -29.18 -17.92
C ALA A 1017 20.26 -27.90 -17.24
N LYS A 1018 19.92 -27.65 -15.95
CA LYS A 1018 20.69 -26.68 -15.14
C LYS A 1018 22.09 -27.19 -14.83
N ASP A 1019 22.21 -28.47 -14.51
CA ASP A 1019 23.50 -29.11 -14.29
C ASP A 1019 24.37 -28.99 -15.55
N ALA A 1020 23.83 -29.28 -16.73
CA ALA A 1020 24.54 -29.10 -18.00
C ALA A 1020 25.05 -27.66 -18.21
N GLU A 1021 24.21 -26.64 -17.95
CA GLU A 1021 24.61 -25.22 -18.01
C GLU A 1021 25.73 -24.87 -17.01
N LEU A 1022 25.71 -25.47 -15.82
CA LEU A 1022 26.72 -25.23 -14.79
C LEU A 1022 28.01 -26.02 -15.04
N GLU A 1023 27.93 -27.21 -15.61
CA GLU A 1023 29.09 -28.01 -16.06
C GLU A 1023 29.82 -27.28 -17.17
N ALA A 1024 29.11 -26.83 -18.22
CA ALA A 1024 29.70 -26.04 -19.30
C ALA A 1024 30.40 -24.76 -18.78
N TYR A 1025 29.77 -24.04 -17.84
CA TYR A 1025 30.35 -22.85 -17.23
C TYR A 1025 31.60 -23.12 -16.37
N LEU A 1026 31.70 -24.30 -15.76
CA LEU A 1026 32.83 -24.66 -14.90
C LEU A 1026 34.00 -25.23 -15.68
N ASP A 1027 33.75 -25.89 -16.80
CA ASP A 1027 34.79 -26.41 -17.70
C ASP A 1027 35.66 -25.26 -18.28
N GLU A 1028 35.08 -24.09 -18.55
CA GLU A 1028 35.82 -22.87 -18.95
C GLU A 1028 36.70 -22.28 -17.82
N ARG A 1029 36.48 -22.71 -16.56
CA ARG A 1029 37.03 -22.07 -15.36
C ARG A 1029 38.10 -22.91 -14.67
N ASP A 1030 38.28 -24.18 -15.06
CA ASP A 1030 39.17 -25.13 -14.40
C ASP A 1030 40.63 -25.03 -14.90
N GLU A 1031 41.20 -23.82 -14.93
CA GLU A 1031 42.65 -23.62 -15.13
C GLU A 1031 43.37 -23.15 -13.85
N LEU A 1032 44.37 -23.94 -13.45
CA LEU A 1032 45.51 -23.62 -12.59
C LEU A 1032 45.23 -23.23 -11.12
N PHE A 1033 45.03 -24.25 -10.26
CA PHE A 1033 45.18 -24.11 -8.81
C PHE A 1033 46.42 -24.87 -8.31
N PRO A 1034 47.46 -24.19 -7.78
CA PRO A 1034 48.67 -24.84 -7.27
C PRO A 1034 48.40 -25.66 -6.00
N ASP A 1035 49.07 -26.81 -5.88
CA ASP A 1035 48.94 -27.72 -4.75
C ASP A 1035 49.58 -27.14 -3.46
N GLY A 1036 48.83 -27.15 -2.35
CA GLY A 1036 49.40 -27.05 -1.00
C GLY A 1036 48.70 -26.11 0.00
N ALA A 1037 47.88 -25.15 -0.45
CA ALA A 1037 47.12 -24.24 0.42
C ALA A 1037 45.61 -24.25 0.07
N PRO A 1038 44.69 -23.96 1.03
CA PRO A 1038 43.27 -23.87 0.72
C PRO A 1038 43.03 -22.72 -0.27
N VAL A 1039 42.60 -23.05 -1.49
CA VAL A 1039 42.21 -22.04 -2.48
C VAL A 1039 40.69 -21.99 -2.57
N VAL A 1040 40.12 -20.85 -2.20
CA VAL A 1040 38.68 -20.58 -2.35
C VAL A 1040 38.37 -20.47 -3.82
N ARG A 1041 37.59 -21.41 -4.35
CA ARG A 1041 37.19 -21.47 -5.76
C ARG A 1041 36.02 -20.56 -6.06
N ALA A 1042 35.03 -20.58 -5.18
CA ALA A 1042 33.83 -19.78 -5.31
C ALA A 1042 33.34 -19.35 -3.93
N SER A 1043 32.90 -18.10 -3.79
CA SER A 1043 32.32 -17.63 -2.54
C SER A 1043 31.38 -16.46 -2.77
N ILE A 1044 30.39 -16.36 -1.88
CA ILE A 1044 29.47 -15.24 -1.79
C ILE A 1044 29.62 -14.53 -0.45
N SER A 1045 29.30 -13.24 -0.44
CA SER A 1045 29.32 -12.36 0.74
C SER A 1045 27.91 -11.80 0.99
N GLY A 1046 27.64 -11.35 2.22
CA GLY A 1046 26.33 -10.78 2.59
C GLY A 1046 25.35 -11.76 3.24
N ILE A 1047 25.74 -13.02 3.44
CA ILE A 1047 24.98 -13.95 4.30
C ILE A 1047 25.11 -13.49 5.75
N GLN A 1048 23.99 -13.13 6.37
CA GLN A 1048 23.88 -12.97 7.81
C GLN A 1048 23.66 -14.36 8.43
N HIS A 1049 24.59 -14.82 9.26
CA HIS A 1049 24.49 -16.11 9.97
C HIS A 1049 23.44 -16.00 11.06
N VAL A 1050 22.38 -16.81 11.03
CA VAL A 1050 21.25 -16.71 11.98
C VAL A 1050 21.09 -18.00 12.77
N LYS A 1051 20.81 -17.86 14.07
CA LYS A 1051 20.49 -19.00 14.93
C LYS A 1051 19.02 -19.35 14.76
N GLN A 1052 18.69 -20.63 14.55
CA GLN A 1052 17.29 -21.03 14.38
C GLN A 1052 16.48 -20.74 15.65
N LYS A 1053 15.36 -20.03 15.50
CA LYS A 1053 14.54 -19.57 16.64
C LYS A 1053 13.82 -20.72 17.36
N HIS A 1054 13.46 -21.80 16.64
CA HIS A 1054 12.80 -23.00 17.16
C HIS A 1054 13.53 -24.29 16.72
N ASN A 1055 13.41 -25.40 17.46
CA ASN A 1055 14.20 -26.63 17.21
C ASN A 1055 13.90 -27.29 15.85
N HIS A 1056 12.74 -27.03 15.27
CA HIS A 1056 12.31 -27.57 13.98
C HIS A 1056 12.34 -26.52 12.85
N TRP A 1057 12.92 -25.34 13.09
CA TRP A 1057 12.92 -24.21 12.14
C TRP A 1057 14.23 -24.07 11.37
N CYS A 1058 14.87 -25.18 11.02
CA CYS A 1058 16.06 -25.13 10.16
C CYS A 1058 15.73 -24.59 8.76
N GLY A 1059 14.54 -24.89 8.20
CA GLY A 1059 14.05 -24.32 6.94
C GLY A 1059 13.88 -22.78 6.98
N PRO A 1060 13.01 -22.22 7.83
CA PRO A 1060 12.85 -20.77 7.99
C PRO A 1060 14.15 -20.01 8.27
N ALA A 1061 15.04 -20.60 9.10
CA ALA A 1061 16.34 -20.03 9.40
C ALA A 1061 17.23 -19.97 8.15
N ASN A 1062 17.34 -21.06 7.39
CA ASN A 1062 18.16 -21.09 6.17
C ASN A 1062 17.58 -20.21 5.04
N LEU A 1063 16.25 -20.12 4.89
CA LEU A 1063 15.61 -19.15 3.99
C LEU A 1063 15.98 -17.71 4.36
N THR A 1064 15.97 -17.39 5.66
CA THR A 1064 16.38 -16.08 6.16
C THR A 1064 17.85 -15.78 5.85
N GLN A 1065 18.75 -16.77 5.96
CA GLN A 1065 20.16 -16.62 5.58
C GLN A 1065 20.31 -16.37 4.08
N ALA A 1066 19.65 -17.19 3.24
CA ALA A 1066 19.70 -17.04 1.79
C ALA A 1066 19.11 -15.70 1.33
N LEU A 1067 18.04 -15.22 1.96
CA LEU A 1067 17.45 -13.91 1.65
C LEU A 1067 18.36 -12.74 2.03
N SER A 1068 19.10 -12.87 3.14
CA SER A 1068 20.03 -11.81 3.56
C SER A 1068 21.13 -11.57 2.51
N PHE A 1069 21.58 -12.61 1.80
CA PHE A 1069 22.48 -12.47 0.65
C PHE A 1069 21.86 -11.60 -0.45
N HIS A 1070 20.62 -11.86 -0.85
CA HIS A 1070 19.95 -11.05 -1.88
C HIS A 1070 19.66 -9.63 -1.41
N ALA A 1071 19.23 -9.44 -0.16
CA ALA A 1071 19.06 -8.14 0.45
C ALA A 1071 20.36 -7.31 0.46
N SER A 1072 21.51 -7.97 0.69
CA SER A 1072 22.81 -7.29 0.67
C SER A 1072 23.16 -6.74 -0.72
N LYS A 1073 22.79 -7.43 -1.81
CA LYS A 1073 23.04 -6.98 -3.19
C LYS A 1073 22.31 -5.68 -3.53
N ILE A 1074 21.13 -5.47 -2.94
CA ILE A 1074 20.31 -4.27 -3.13
C ILE A 1074 20.41 -3.27 -1.96
N ARG A 1075 21.35 -3.50 -1.02
CA ARG A 1075 21.55 -2.69 0.20
C ARG A 1075 20.28 -2.52 1.06
N TYR A 1076 19.40 -3.51 1.06
CA TYR A 1076 18.17 -3.50 1.85
C TYR A 1076 18.44 -3.92 3.29
N SER A 1077 17.95 -3.13 4.26
CA SER A 1077 18.09 -3.44 5.69
C SER A 1077 17.12 -4.55 6.09
N TYR A 1078 17.61 -5.78 6.10
CA TYR A 1078 16.80 -6.96 6.40
C TYR A 1078 16.86 -7.36 7.88
N ASN A 1079 15.71 -7.42 8.54
CA ASN A 1079 15.59 -7.91 9.91
C ASN A 1079 15.46 -9.44 9.92
N THR A 1080 16.55 -10.12 10.23
CA THR A 1080 16.62 -11.59 10.23
C THR A 1080 15.82 -12.26 11.34
N THR A 1081 15.51 -11.56 12.44
CA THR A 1081 14.64 -12.09 13.50
C THR A 1081 13.19 -12.15 13.01
N LYS A 1082 12.68 -11.05 12.46
CA LYS A 1082 11.34 -11.02 11.84
C LYS A 1082 11.25 -11.95 10.63
N GLY A 1083 12.34 -12.09 9.87
CA GLY A 1083 12.42 -13.00 8.73
C GLY A 1083 12.08 -14.46 9.06
N GLN A 1084 12.62 -14.99 10.16
CA GLN A 1084 12.32 -16.36 10.59
C GLN A 1084 10.85 -16.54 11.00
N ASP A 1085 10.28 -15.56 11.69
CA ASP A 1085 8.87 -15.59 12.09
C ASP A 1085 7.94 -15.51 10.89
N ASN A 1086 8.24 -14.63 9.94
CA ASN A 1086 7.48 -14.48 8.70
C ASN A 1086 7.52 -15.77 7.87
N PHE A 1087 8.69 -16.37 7.69
CA PHE A 1087 8.82 -17.64 6.98
C PHE A 1087 8.15 -18.80 7.73
N GLY A 1088 8.27 -18.83 9.06
CA GLY A 1088 7.56 -19.79 9.91
C GLY A 1088 6.04 -19.69 9.74
N GLN A 1089 5.48 -18.47 9.75
CA GLN A 1089 4.05 -18.21 9.56
C GLN A 1089 3.59 -18.53 8.13
N LEU A 1090 4.32 -18.09 7.10
CA LEU A 1090 3.99 -18.36 5.69
C LEU A 1090 3.98 -19.85 5.35
N MET A 1091 4.78 -20.64 6.05
CA MET A 1091 4.83 -22.09 5.89
C MET A 1091 3.93 -22.84 6.90
N GLY A 1092 3.16 -22.13 7.72
CA GLY A 1092 2.19 -22.73 8.65
C GLY A 1092 2.81 -23.42 9.86
N TYR A 1093 4.06 -23.10 10.23
CA TYR A 1093 4.76 -23.74 11.36
C TYR A 1093 4.53 -22.99 12.66
N ASN A 1094 4.46 -23.74 13.77
CA ASN A 1094 4.39 -23.17 15.10
C ASN A 1094 5.71 -23.41 15.89
N LYS A 1095 5.75 -22.94 17.14
CA LYS A 1095 6.94 -22.97 18.00
C LYS A 1095 7.36 -24.38 18.46
N LYS A 1096 6.50 -25.40 18.28
CA LYS A 1096 6.66 -26.78 18.80
C LYS A 1096 6.84 -27.85 17.70
N ILE A 1097 6.36 -27.62 16.49
CA ILE A 1097 6.29 -28.57 15.36
C ILE A 1097 6.44 -27.84 14.02
N GLY A 1098 7.10 -28.46 13.04
CA GLY A 1098 7.24 -27.95 11.67
C GLY A 1098 8.30 -28.71 10.86
N GLN A 1099 8.01 -29.05 9.60
CA GLN A 1099 8.97 -29.64 8.66
C GLN A 1099 8.88 -28.91 7.33
N THR A 1100 10.03 -28.59 6.74
CA THR A 1100 10.11 -27.82 5.48
C THR A 1100 10.60 -28.70 4.34
N THR A 1101 9.91 -28.66 3.20
CA THR A 1101 10.36 -29.33 1.98
C THR A 1101 11.23 -28.42 1.12
N SER A 1102 12.11 -29.01 0.31
CA SER A 1102 13.01 -28.25 -0.57
C SER A 1102 12.22 -27.50 -1.65
N ALA A 1103 11.12 -28.07 -2.13
CA ALA A 1103 10.21 -27.40 -3.06
C ALA A 1103 9.54 -26.16 -2.44
N GLN A 1104 9.12 -26.23 -1.17
CA GLN A 1104 8.60 -25.07 -0.45
C GLN A 1104 9.67 -23.98 -0.31
N MET A 1105 10.92 -24.34 -0.02
CA MET A 1105 12.03 -23.38 0.07
C MET A 1105 12.29 -22.69 -1.27
N ALA A 1106 12.38 -23.45 -2.37
CA ALA A 1106 12.58 -22.90 -3.71
C ALA A 1106 11.45 -21.94 -4.10
N LYS A 1107 10.18 -22.34 -3.88
CA LYS A 1107 9.00 -21.49 -4.15
C LYS A 1107 9.07 -20.17 -3.38
N GLN A 1108 9.32 -20.22 -2.07
CA GLN A 1108 9.39 -19.00 -1.25
C GLN A 1108 10.51 -18.05 -1.70
N MET A 1109 11.66 -18.58 -2.11
CA MET A 1109 12.74 -17.75 -2.67
C MET A 1109 12.34 -17.11 -4.01
N ASN A 1110 11.73 -17.90 -4.90
CA ASN A 1110 11.34 -17.45 -6.24
C ASN A 1110 10.16 -16.46 -6.22
N MET A 1111 9.27 -16.51 -5.23
CA MET A 1111 8.20 -15.51 -5.04
C MET A 1111 8.74 -14.08 -4.84
N ASN A 1112 10.00 -13.93 -4.43
CA ASN A 1112 10.65 -12.64 -4.28
C ASN A 1112 11.32 -12.12 -5.58
N LYS A 1113 11.11 -12.80 -6.72
CA LYS A 1113 11.70 -12.47 -8.04
C LYS A 1113 11.55 -11.01 -8.44
N LYS A 1114 10.38 -10.41 -8.24
CA LYS A 1114 10.14 -8.99 -8.56
C LYS A 1114 10.89 -8.04 -7.63
N PHE A 1115 10.90 -8.36 -6.33
CA PHE A 1115 11.55 -7.52 -5.32
C PHE A 1115 13.07 -7.50 -5.48
N PHE A 1116 13.69 -8.64 -5.78
CA PHE A 1116 15.14 -8.76 -6.00
C PHE A 1116 15.57 -8.69 -7.47
N LYS A 1117 14.62 -8.46 -8.39
CA LYS A 1117 14.84 -8.35 -9.85
C LYS A 1117 15.56 -9.56 -10.47
N PHE A 1118 15.13 -10.78 -10.16
CA PHE A 1118 15.70 -11.98 -10.80
C PHE A 1118 15.28 -12.07 -12.28
N THR A 1119 16.23 -12.32 -13.17
CA THR A 1119 15.99 -12.44 -14.63
C THR A 1119 15.30 -13.75 -15.01
N SER A 1120 15.47 -14.82 -14.21
CA SER A 1120 14.85 -16.14 -14.38
C SER A 1120 14.28 -16.66 -13.05
N THR A 1121 14.00 -17.96 -12.93
CA THR A 1121 13.61 -18.65 -11.68
C THR A 1121 14.89 -19.18 -11.01
N PRO A 1122 15.54 -18.42 -10.10
CA PRO A 1122 16.94 -18.67 -9.73
C PRO A 1122 17.16 -19.81 -8.74
N TYR A 1123 16.10 -20.37 -8.14
CA TYR A 1123 16.18 -21.53 -7.27
C TYR A 1123 15.42 -22.72 -7.86
N VAL A 1124 16.14 -23.80 -8.12
CA VAL A 1124 15.62 -25.12 -8.52
C VAL A 1124 15.90 -26.14 -7.42
N THR A 1125 15.18 -27.26 -7.44
CA THR A 1125 15.41 -28.38 -6.52
C THR A 1125 16.06 -29.54 -7.24
N ALA A 1126 16.93 -30.28 -6.54
CA ALA A 1126 17.52 -31.49 -7.12
C ALA A 1126 17.74 -32.61 -6.11
N THR A 1127 17.69 -33.84 -6.60
CA THR A 1127 17.97 -35.07 -5.83
C THR A 1127 19.38 -35.58 -6.11
N ILE A 1128 19.81 -36.57 -5.33
CA ILE A 1128 21.06 -37.31 -5.51
C ILE A 1128 20.74 -38.79 -5.40
N LYS A 1129 20.43 -39.43 -6.53
CA LYS A 1129 19.94 -40.82 -6.59
C LYS A 1129 21.03 -41.89 -6.44
N GLU A 1130 22.28 -41.52 -6.71
CA GLU A 1130 23.43 -42.44 -6.67
C GLU A 1130 24.47 -41.96 -5.66
N PHE A 1131 25.31 -42.89 -5.17
CA PHE A 1131 26.43 -42.58 -4.29
C PHE A 1131 27.73 -43.03 -4.92
N GLY A 1132 28.71 -42.14 -4.96
CA GLY A 1132 29.96 -42.37 -5.67
C GLY A 1132 30.63 -41.05 -6.04
N SER A 1133 31.76 -41.12 -6.71
CA SER A 1133 32.49 -39.95 -7.22
C SER A 1133 31.62 -39.08 -8.12
N GLY A 1134 30.74 -39.66 -8.92
CA GLY A 1134 29.76 -38.92 -9.74
C GLY A 1134 28.83 -38.04 -8.89
N ALA A 1135 28.35 -38.54 -7.75
CA ALA A 1135 27.51 -37.76 -6.84
C ALA A 1135 28.31 -36.61 -6.19
N ALA A 1136 29.54 -36.87 -5.75
CA ALA A 1136 30.40 -35.83 -5.21
C ALA A 1136 30.73 -34.75 -6.25
N ASN A 1137 30.96 -35.14 -7.50
CA ASN A 1137 31.17 -34.23 -8.62
C ASN A 1137 29.93 -33.39 -8.89
N LYS A 1138 28.73 -33.98 -8.95
CA LYS A 1138 27.47 -33.21 -9.12
C LYS A 1138 27.24 -32.19 -8.00
N ILE A 1139 27.47 -32.57 -6.74
CA ILE A 1139 27.38 -31.64 -5.60
C ILE A 1139 28.40 -30.51 -5.76
N ARG A 1140 29.64 -30.84 -6.14
CA ARG A 1140 30.69 -29.85 -6.40
C ARG A 1140 30.27 -28.89 -7.50
N THR A 1141 29.84 -29.41 -8.66
CA THR A 1141 29.41 -28.63 -9.83
C THR A 1141 28.29 -27.67 -9.45
N ARG A 1142 27.22 -28.16 -8.81
CA ARG A 1142 26.08 -27.34 -8.40
C ARG A 1142 26.50 -26.21 -7.46
N LEU A 1143 27.31 -26.50 -6.44
CA LEU A 1143 27.75 -25.49 -5.47
C LEU A 1143 28.77 -24.51 -6.06
N ASP A 1144 29.81 -25.01 -6.74
CA ASP A 1144 30.85 -24.18 -7.34
C ASP A 1144 30.24 -23.27 -8.42
N GLY A 1145 29.41 -23.82 -9.30
CA GLY A 1145 28.78 -23.09 -10.40
C GLY A 1145 27.93 -21.91 -9.93
N VAL A 1146 26.99 -22.14 -9.00
CA VAL A 1146 26.10 -21.05 -8.54
C VAL A 1146 26.82 -20.03 -7.66
N LEU A 1147 27.81 -20.46 -6.87
CA LEU A 1147 28.61 -19.55 -6.06
C LEU A 1147 29.59 -18.74 -6.93
N ALA A 1148 30.09 -19.31 -8.02
CA ALA A 1148 30.97 -18.65 -8.98
C ALA A 1148 30.22 -17.61 -9.81
N LYS A 1149 29.04 -17.99 -10.34
CA LYS A 1149 28.09 -17.05 -10.98
C LYS A 1149 27.54 -16.02 -9.99
N LYS A 1150 27.73 -16.23 -8.68
CA LYS A 1150 27.12 -15.46 -7.57
C LYS A 1150 25.61 -15.32 -7.77
N SER A 1151 24.95 -16.32 -8.33
CA SER A 1151 23.54 -16.25 -8.75
C SER A 1151 22.61 -16.31 -7.54
N ASN A 1152 22.87 -17.24 -6.63
CA ASN A 1152 22.04 -17.52 -5.46
C ASN A 1152 22.90 -17.98 -4.26
N ALA A 1153 22.25 -18.10 -3.10
CA ALA A 1153 22.83 -18.72 -1.90
C ALA A 1153 22.24 -20.14 -1.76
N PRO A 1154 22.98 -21.20 -2.15
CA PRO A 1154 22.48 -22.56 -2.19
C PRO A 1154 22.26 -23.15 -0.80
N MET A 1155 21.27 -24.02 -0.68
CA MET A 1155 20.89 -24.72 0.55
C MET A 1155 20.85 -26.22 0.30
N VAL A 1156 21.38 -26.99 1.26
CA VAL A 1156 21.46 -28.45 1.18
C VAL A 1156 20.76 -29.09 2.37
N LEU A 1157 20.05 -30.17 2.10
CA LEU A 1157 19.38 -30.99 3.10
C LEU A 1157 20.24 -32.23 3.38
N VAL A 1158 20.61 -32.41 4.65
CA VAL A 1158 21.55 -33.44 5.08
C VAL A 1158 20.96 -34.31 6.17
N HIS A 1159 21.44 -35.53 6.27
CA HIS A 1159 21.23 -36.37 7.44
C HIS A 1159 22.35 -36.11 8.45
N GLN A 1160 22.01 -35.53 9.61
CA GLN A 1160 22.99 -34.98 10.56
C GLN A 1160 24.07 -35.99 11.00
N LEU A 1161 23.72 -37.25 11.22
CA LEU A 1161 24.64 -38.32 11.66
C LEU A 1161 25.87 -38.56 10.77
N TYR A 1162 25.85 -38.07 9.52
CA TYR A 1162 26.92 -38.29 8.56
C TYR A 1162 27.75 -37.03 8.27
N LEU A 1163 27.54 -35.95 9.03
CA LEU A 1163 28.37 -34.74 9.00
C LEU A 1163 29.41 -34.74 10.11
N SER A 1164 30.57 -34.14 9.83
CA SER A 1164 31.70 -34.13 10.78
C SER A 1164 31.40 -33.39 12.09
N THR A 1165 30.50 -32.41 12.05
CA THR A 1165 30.07 -31.62 13.22
C THR A 1165 29.11 -32.33 14.17
N TYR A 1166 28.59 -33.51 13.83
CA TYR A 1166 27.62 -34.25 14.64
C TYR A 1166 28.21 -35.61 15.06
N PRO A 1167 28.44 -35.85 16.38
CA PRO A 1167 29.01 -37.11 16.88
C PRO A 1167 28.05 -38.30 16.67
N LYS A 1168 28.62 -39.52 16.55
CA LYS A 1168 27.90 -40.78 16.30
C LYS A 1168 26.84 -41.15 17.34
N GLU A 1169 26.89 -40.55 18.52
CA GLU A 1169 25.98 -40.82 19.65
C GLU A 1169 24.73 -39.91 19.66
N THR A 1170 24.53 -39.10 18.61
CA THR A 1170 23.35 -38.24 18.50
C THR A 1170 22.12 -39.11 18.20
N ASP A 1171 21.25 -39.28 19.20
CA ASP A 1171 20.00 -40.04 19.09
C ASP A 1171 19.02 -39.36 18.11
N GLY A 1172 18.45 -40.14 17.19
CA GLY A 1172 17.33 -39.71 16.33
C GLY A 1172 17.69 -39.18 14.93
N ARG A 1173 17.01 -39.74 13.93
CA ARG A 1173 17.14 -39.48 12.48
C ARG A 1173 16.55 -38.11 12.13
N TYR A 1174 17.37 -37.06 12.03
CA TYR A 1174 16.88 -35.73 11.63
C TYR A 1174 17.53 -35.23 10.34
N GLY A 1175 16.68 -34.88 9.37
CA GLY A 1175 17.07 -34.04 8.24
C GLY A 1175 17.31 -32.61 8.72
N HIS A 1176 18.35 -31.97 8.20
CA HIS A 1176 18.70 -30.60 8.57
C HIS A 1176 19.14 -29.79 7.36
N TYR A 1177 18.67 -28.55 7.25
CA TYR A 1177 19.08 -27.65 6.17
C TYR A 1177 20.33 -26.85 6.56
N LEU A 1178 21.19 -26.63 5.57
CA LEU A 1178 22.43 -25.91 5.69
C LEU A 1178 22.61 -24.96 4.49
N THR A 1179 22.91 -23.69 4.75
CA THR A 1179 23.24 -22.72 3.70
C THR A 1179 24.73 -22.82 3.40
N VAL A 1180 25.10 -22.85 2.13
CA VAL A 1180 26.49 -22.93 1.67
C VAL A 1180 26.91 -21.58 1.10
N GLY A 1181 28.03 -21.03 1.58
CA GLY A 1181 28.49 -19.70 1.17
C GLY A 1181 29.88 -19.66 0.53
N ALA A 1182 30.58 -20.79 0.41
CA ALA A 1182 31.82 -20.91 -0.34
C ALA A 1182 32.18 -22.37 -0.65
N VAL A 1183 32.98 -22.60 -1.68
CA VAL A 1183 33.67 -23.86 -1.97
C VAL A 1183 35.17 -23.58 -2.09
N GLN A 1184 35.99 -24.42 -1.47
CA GLN A 1184 37.45 -24.36 -1.58
C GLN A 1184 38.03 -25.73 -1.92
N LYS A 1185 39.22 -25.72 -2.53
CA LYS A 1185 40.05 -26.90 -2.72
C LYS A 1185 41.17 -26.90 -1.68
N TYR A 1186 41.31 -27.97 -0.92
CA TYR A 1186 42.35 -28.16 0.10
C TYR A 1186 43.08 -29.48 -0.18
N GLY A 1187 44.26 -29.38 -0.79
CA GLY A 1187 44.95 -30.55 -1.36
C GLY A 1187 44.10 -31.21 -2.46
N SER A 1188 43.90 -32.53 -2.37
CA SER A 1188 43.05 -33.31 -3.29
C SER A 1188 41.56 -33.30 -2.93
N GLN A 1189 41.15 -32.58 -1.88
CA GLN A 1189 39.78 -32.61 -1.36
C GLN A 1189 39.07 -31.27 -1.57
N TYR A 1190 37.76 -31.33 -1.81
CA TYR A 1190 36.89 -30.15 -1.88
C TYR A 1190 36.14 -29.97 -0.58
N GLN A 1191 36.01 -28.74 -0.11
CA GLN A 1191 35.26 -28.39 1.10
C GLN A 1191 34.23 -27.31 0.80
N ALA A 1192 33.08 -27.40 1.46
CA ALA A 1192 32.00 -26.42 1.42
C ALA A 1192 31.93 -25.65 2.73
N ARG A 1193 31.82 -24.32 2.69
CA ARG A 1193 31.65 -23.47 3.87
C ARG A 1193 30.18 -23.41 4.25
N ILE A 1194 29.86 -24.07 5.35
CA ILE A 1194 28.51 -24.29 5.86
C ILE A 1194 28.18 -23.24 6.92
N TYR A 1195 27.00 -22.63 6.79
CA TYR A 1195 26.40 -21.76 7.80
C TYR A 1195 25.34 -22.56 8.56
N ASN A 1196 25.73 -23.18 9.68
CA ASN A 1196 24.84 -24.04 10.44
C ASN A 1196 23.96 -23.21 11.39
N THR A 1197 22.64 -23.36 11.24
CA THR A 1197 21.63 -22.64 12.03
C THR A 1197 21.25 -23.35 13.33
N ASP A 1198 21.72 -24.60 13.53
CA ASP A 1198 21.38 -25.45 14.68
C ASP A 1198 21.69 -24.77 16.02
N ARG A 1199 20.78 -24.84 16.99
CA ARG A 1199 20.95 -24.12 18.26
C ARG A 1199 22.13 -24.60 19.09
N ASN A 1200 22.41 -25.89 19.02
CA ASN A 1200 23.45 -26.56 19.81
C ASN A 1200 24.79 -26.57 19.05
N ARG A 1201 24.76 -26.32 17.74
CA ARG A 1201 25.91 -26.35 16.84
C ARG A 1201 25.92 -25.13 15.88
N TYR A 1202 25.61 -23.95 16.43
CA TYR A 1202 25.58 -22.68 15.70
C TYR A 1202 27.01 -22.24 15.37
N MET A 1203 27.49 -22.56 14.17
CA MET A 1203 28.84 -22.26 13.72
C MET A 1203 28.91 -22.13 12.20
N VAL A 1204 30.00 -21.52 11.73
CA VAL A 1204 30.41 -21.57 10.33
C VAL A 1204 31.63 -22.47 10.24
N SER A 1205 31.53 -23.58 9.48
CA SER A 1205 32.60 -24.57 9.36
C SER A 1205 32.84 -24.95 7.90
N TRP A 1206 34.02 -25.50 7.63
CA TRP A 1206 34.33 -26.14 6.35
C TRP A 1206 34.03 -27.63 6.47
N GLU A 1207 33.07 -28.11 5.69
CA GLU A 1207 32.73 -29.54 5.60
C GLU A 1207 33.35 -30.14 4.34
N ASN A 1208 33.95 -31.33 4.46
CA ASN A 1208 34.47 -32.05 3.31
C ASN A 1208 33.31 -32.52 2.43
N ILE A 1209 33.33 -32.13 1.14
CA ILE A 1209 32.36 -32.63 0.16
C ILE A 1209 32.53 -34.15 0.01
N GLY A 1210 33.77 -34.64 0.14
CA GLY A 1210 34.15 -36.03 0.02
C GLY A 1210 34.39 -36.44 -1.43
N THR A 1211 34.95 -37.62 -1.62
CA THR A 1211 35.22 -38.23 -2.95
C THR A 1211 34.10 -39.17 -3.39
N GLY A 1212 33.04 -39.31 -2.59
CA GLY A 1212 31.93 -40.24 -2.84
C GLY A 1212 32.21 -41.72 -2.54
N THR A 1213 33.39 -42.08 -2.04
CA THR A 1213 33.83 -43.48 -1.84
C THR A 1213 33.48 -44.09 -0.46
N GLY A 1214 32.27 -43.86 0.05
CA GLY A 1214 31.83 -44.51 1.31
C GLY A 1214 32.35 -43.89 2.60
N GLN A 1215 33.01 -42.74 2.51
CA GLN A 1215 33.54 -42.03 3.68
C GLN A 1215 32.40 -41.41 4.51
N ASN A 1216 32.27 -41.87 5.76
CA ASN A 1216 31.45 -41.19 6.77
C ASN A 1216 32.05 -39.80 7.07
N ASN A 1217 31.23 -38.86 7.55
CA ASN A 1217 31.61 -37.47 7.85
C ASN A 1217 31.92 -36.62 6.61
N THR A 1218 31.14 -36.80 5.53
CA THR A 1218 31.24 -36.01 4.30
C THR A 1218 29.86 -35.49 3.89
N LEU A 1219 29.82 -34.32 3.25
CA LEU A 1219 28.59 -33.71 2.77
C LEU A 1219 27.86 -34.64 1.79
N THR A 1220 28.58 -35.25 0.84
CA THR A 1220 28.01 -36.20 -0.12
C THR A 1220 27.31 -37.37 0.58
N LYS A 1221 27.95 -37.96 1.60
CA LYS A 1221 27.34 -39.06 2.36
C LYS A 1221 26.09 -38.60 3.10
N ALA A 1222 26.14 -37.43 3.74
CA ALA A 1222 25.02 -36.90 4.50
C ALA A 1222 23.81 -36.57 3.64
N MET A 1223 24.02 -36.00 2.45
CA MET A 1223 22.95 -35.73 1.49
C MET A 1223 22.39 -37.02 0.88
N TYR A 1224 23.24 -37.94 0.47
CA TYR A 1224 22.80 -39.23 -0.07
C TYR A 1224 21.96 -40.04 0.92
N GLN A 1225 22.40 -40.13 2.18
CA GLN A 1225 21.63 -40.85 3.21
C GLN A 1225 20.28 -40.18 3.48
N LYS A 1226 20.21 -38.84 3.38
CA LYS A 1226 18.92 -38.14 3.48
C LYS A 1226 18.01 -38.44 2.29
N ASN A 1227 18.56 -38.42 1.07
CA ASN A 1227 17.83 -38.76 -0.16
C ASN A 1227 17.33 -40.21 -0.19
N LEU A 1228 18.01 -41.15 0.48
CA LEU A 1228 17.51 -42.52 0.65
C LEU A 1228 16.35 -42.63 1.65
N SER A 1229 16.30 -41.70 2.61
CA SER A 1229 15.33 -41.73 3.70
C SER A 1229 14.06 -40.91 3.44
N SER A 1230 14.00 -40.16 2.34
CA SER A 1230 12.89 -39.27 1.99
C SER A 1230 12.94 -38.94 0.49
N SER A 1231 11.76 -38.83 -0.14
CA SER A 1231 11.59 -38.38 -1.53
C SER A 1231 11.86 -36.87 -1.71
N ASN A 1232 11.97 -36.11 -0.62
CA ASN A 1232 12.26 -34.68 -0.65
C ASN A 1232 13.64 -34.41 -1.27
N PRO A 1233 13.74 -33.54 -2.31
CA PRO A 1233 15.01 -33.16 -2.91
C PRO A 1233 16.02 -32.66 -1.87
N VAL A 1234 17.30 -32.99 -2.06
CA VAL A 1234 18.34 -32.63 -1.10
C VAL A 1234 19.09 -31.35 -1.44
N PHE A 1235 18.81 -30.75 -2.60
CA PHE A 1235 19.40 -29.51 -3.07
C PHE A 1235 18.32 -28.46 -3.36
N VAL A 1236 18.60 -27.20 -2.96
CA VAL A 1236 17.85 -25.98 -3.34
C VAL A 1236 18.87 -24.93 -3.74
N TYR A 1237 19.02 -24.65 -5.04
CA TYR A 1237 20.16 -23.89 -5.56
C TYR A 1237 19.88 -23.26 -6.91
#